data_AF-A0A448J1M2-F1
#
_entry.id   AF-A0A448J1M2-F1
#
_cell.length_a   1.000
_cell.length_b   1.000
_cell.length_c   1.000
_cell.angle_alpha   90.00
_cell.angle_beta   90.00
_cell.angle_gamma   90.00
#
_symmetry.space_group_name_H-M   'P 1'
#
loop_
_entity.id
_entity.type
_entity.pdbx_description
1 polymer ?
#
loop_
_entity_poly.entity_id
_entity_poly.type
_entity_poly.pdbx_seq_one_letter_code
_entity_poly.pdbx_strand_id
1 'polypeptide(L)'
;MPKNQDQLRQSRSRRARRSDDFPVRQWLKVGAASAGMGAALLGFSLMGPSTGTAAADSTGESSPSAQSTSSTGAEKTAGKTSDSDDDSRDGAGSDAADDADTDDAADEDADVADDDTDEDAGGDSVTGTQGSTRRDTVEAEDPAEADTVTDDRPAKIRLVQAPAAPTAAEEDEADAGVDDEEEEPPAEIKQPPAPAPPSLLPRKTWDDIVADVLDRWSDDTISWIKTLPASDDTKANLEATMWAVRRTFFNQAPTLDPVQVEGLLDGEIKGKVNADDAEGDRIVYRLVGRPQFGTVVIDDEGEYTYTPGEGFLGVDTFRVMAIDAGLHINLLNPFRALGSSAFNLINQNAIRFEFTYDGDEWTDERRAKLEEVAASLQEYFRVKKAVTLTFNVNEEDESGTLASADSERISTAPGYWRTVVQNKLQTGEDANGNEADGLISWNWGDGNVWELGDDVSAEEFDFTSVAIHELMHAFGWGSTLKAPGENQGMNREEYDRFIVTADGVNVLTNLQWSTVNDPKLTGGDRGLYFGGSNAVEAYGGYLVPLRTSTIWSGGSSIHHLSDATFAGDDQKIMNSGTEQGPAPRVFSELELAILRDLGYDTVMPESPPYAPADSEEEQSEEDEEAAAPPAPRPPAPAPASLAPRKTWNEVVAQIVDSWSASNQAWVDSLDVDEARKAELEASFAAFKRTFLNQAPTVDPVQVTGLTGDEAITGRIDAEDADGDEISYRLVSGPRLGSVVLNDDGTYTYTPGARFDGVDSFRVIAIDAGLHVNLLNPLRGIGTSAFNLINHNAITFDFTFDGEEWTVERQDKLKEVAANLGEYFRVNRPVTLTFDVDIENSDDLLASAGSPHISNLPGYWRTVVQQKLLTGRDANGSKADGTISWNFEDHQWSLDGSPSDEEYDFAATAIHELMHAFGFLSSLGGPEQESVGANRSQFDRNIVTVRGTRVFFLGGEWATLNDPKLIGEDGALYFGGRNAVAANGGYLVPLFTPAEWSQGSSMSHLDDDTYTGDDHKIMNSSEGKGPATTVFSELELAILRDLGYHVVMPESPPYGMALLGFLFLARPRRKDKSVSR
;
A
#
# COMPACT_ATOMS: atom_id res chain seq x y z
N MET A 1 -8.11 -78.20 39.47
CA MET A 1 -8.20 -78.45 38.01
C MET A 1 -8.26 -77.10 37.28
N PRO A 2 -7.82 -76.98 36.00
CA PRO A 2 -7.01 -75.80 35.64
C PRO A 2 -7.37 -75.04 34.32
N LYS A 3 -6.91 -73.78 34.27
CA LYS A 3 -6.22 -73.06 33.15
C LYS A 3 -6.93 -72.58 31.85
N ASN A 4 -6.45 -71.40 31.42
CA ASN A 4 -6.20 -70.88 30.04
C ASN A 4 -7.30 -70.17 29.18
N GLN A 5 -7.18 -68.84 29.09
CA GLN A 5 -6.81 -67.99 27.92
C GLN A 5 -7.48 -68.07 26.51
N ASP A 6 -7.67 -66.85 25.95
CA ASP A 6 -7.29 -66.37 24.58
C ASP A 6 -8.27 -66.22 23.37
N GLN A 7 -8.09 -65.09 22.64
CA GLN A 7 -8.28 -64.83 21.18
C GLN A 7 -9.69 -64.68 20.53
N LEU A 8 -9.87 -64.10 19.31
CA LEU A 8 -9.45 -62.80 18.70
C LEU A 8 -10.02 -62.68 17.24
N ARG A 9 -10.34 -61.44 16.75
CA ARG A 9 -10.46 -61.02 15.30
C ARG A 9 -11.62 -61.65 14.48
N GLN A 10 -12.08 -61.23 13.28
CA GLN A 10 -11.94 -60.10 12.31
C GLN A 10 -13.21 -60.22 11.37
N SER A 11 -13.72 -59.35 10.48
CA SER A 11 -13.65 -57.92 10.10
C SER A 11 -14.13 -57.80 8.62
N ARG A 12 -14.88 -56.73 8.27
CA ARG A 12 -15.06 -56.10 6.93
C ARG A 12 -16.00 -56.65 5.82
N SER A 13 -16.90 -55.73 5.46
CA SER A 13 -17.40 -55.33 4.12
C SER A 13 -18.78 -55.80 3.64
N ARG A 14 -19.59 -54.82 3.23
CA ARG A 14 -20.91 -54.94 2.56
C ARG A 14 -20.79 -54.33 1.17
N ARG A 15 -21.53 -54.84 0.18
CA ARG A 15 -21.77 -54.14 -1.09
C ARG A 15 -23.15 -54.49 -1.63
N ALA A 16 -24.09 -53.56 -1.52
CA ALA A 16 -25.41 -53.63 -2.15
C ALA A 16 -25.73 -52.26 -2.75
N ARG A 17 -26.15 -52.22 -4.02
CA ARG A 17 -26.52 -50.98 -4.70
C ARG A 17 -27.97 -50.63 -4.39
N ARG A 18 -28.25 -49.34 -4.21
CA ARG A 18 -29.59 -48.77 -4.38
C ARG A 18 -29.42 -47.45 -5.13
N SER A 19 -29.57 -47.51 -6.45
CA SER A 19 -29.88 -46.35 -7.28
C SER A 19 -31.35 -46.01 -7.08
N ASP A 20 -31.69 -44.72 -6.97
CA ASP A 20 -32.93 -44.13 -7.53
C ASP A 20 -32.95 -42.59 -7.39
N ASP A 21 -32.22 -42.00 -6.43
CA ASP A 21 -32.06 -40.54 -6.28
C ASP A 21 -30.69 -40.04 -6.79
N PHE A 22 -30.67 -39.27 -7.89
CA PHE A 22 -29.51 -38.48 -8.36
C PHE A 22 -29.98 -37.32 -9.28
N PRO A 23 -29.32 -36.13 -9.33
CA PRO A 23 -29.91 -34.90 -9.92
C PRO A 23 -30.09 -34.83 -11.44
N VAL A 24 -29.80 -35.90 -12.19
CA VAL A 24 -29.73 -35.94 -13.66
C VAL A 24 -31.03 -35.48 -14.36
N ARG A 25 -32.19 -35.56 -13.68
CA ARG A 25 -33.48 -35.09 -14.22
C ARG A 25 -33.75 -33.58 -14.07
N GLN A 26 -32.99 -32.85 -13.26
CA GLN A 26 -32.99 -31.37 -13.32
C GLN A 26 -32.14 -30.86 -14.48
N TRP A 27 -30.99 -31.51 -14.75
CA TRP A 27 -30.14 -31.20 -15.91
C TRP A 27 -30.91 -31.23 -17.24
N LEU A 28 -31.79 -32.21 -17.44
CA LEU A 28 -32.67 -32.30 -18.61
C LEU A 28 -33.81 -31.26 -18.65
N LYS A 29 -34.08 -30.53 -17.57
CA LYS A 29 -34.97 -29.35 -17.58
C LYS A 29 -34.21 -28.07 -17.87
N VAL A 30 -33.01 -27.90 -17.31
CA VAL A 30 -32.10 -26.79 -17.65
C VAL A 30 -31.68 -26.85 -19.11
N GLY A 31 -31.52 -28.06 -19.69
CA GLY A 31 -31.31 -28.27 -21.12
C GLY A 31 -32.44 -27.75 -22.04
N ALA A 32 -33.64 -27.46 -21.51
CA ALA A 32 -34.70 -26.78 -22.23
C ALA A 32 -34.62 -25.24 -22.11
N ALA A 33 -34.01 -24.73 -21.03
CA ALA A 33 -33.74 -23.30 -20.85
C ALA A 33 -32.52 -22.84 -21.67
N SER A 34 -31.47 -23.67 -21.78
CA SER A 34 -30.33 -23.38 -22.67
C SER A 34 -30.71 -23.41 -24.16
N ALA A 35 -31.70 -24.23 -24.55
CA ALA A 35 -32.31 -24.13 -25.88
C ALA A 35 -33.06 -22.79 -26.10
N GLY A 36 -33.62 -22.21 -25.04
CA GLY A 36 -34.19 -20.85 -25.06
C GLY A 36 -33.12 -19.77 -25.22
N MET A 37 -31.99 -19.86 -24.49
CA MET A 37 -30.86 -18.95 -24.68
C MET A 37 -30.23 -19.08 -26.08
N GLY A 38 -30.12 -20.30 -26.62
CA GLY A 38 -29.69 -20.51 -28.01
C GLY A 38 -30.62 -19.84 -29.05
N ALA A 39 -31.93 -19.81 -28.79
CA ALA A 39 -32.88 -19.09 -29.64
C ALA A 39 -32.75 -17.55 -29.51
N ALA A 40 -32.42 -17.04 -28.33
CA ALA A 40 -32.13 -15.61 -28.12
C ALA A 40 -30.83 -15.18 -28.80
N LEU A 41 -29.76 -15.98 -28.70
CA LEU A 41 -28.47 -15.74 -29.34
C LEU A 41 -28.55 -15.81 -30.88
N LEU A 42 -29.35 -16.73 -31.42
CA LEU A 42 -29.68 -16.73 -32.86
C LEU A 42 -30.49 -15.49 -33.29
N GLY A 43 -31.20 -14.83 -32.37
CA GLY A 43 -31.83 -13.53 -32.60
C GLY A 43 -30.81 -12.41 -32.81
N PHE A 44 -29.78 -12.34 -31.97
CA PHE A 44 -28.68 -11.37 -32.13
C PHE A 44 -27.88 -11.57 -33.42
N SER A 45 -27.73 -12.82 -33.89
CA SER A 45 -27.11 -13.15 -35.18
C SER A 45 -27.88 -12.62 -36.41
N LEU A 46 -29.10 -12.09 -36.26
CA LEU A 46 -29.98 -11.70 -37.38
C LEU A 46 -30.29 -10.19 -37.46
N MET A 47 -29.62 -9.35 -36.65
CA MET A 47 -29.73 -7.88 -36.72
C MET A 47 -28.37 -7.21 -36.96
N GLY A 48 -27.66 -7.67 -38.00
CA GLY A 48 -26.59 -6.92 -38.70
C GLY A 48 -27.10 -6.34 -40.03
N PRO A 49 -26.45 -5.32 -40.61
CA PRO A 49 -26.99 -4.56 -41.74
C PRO A 49 -27.07 -5.38 -43.04
N SER A 50 -28.19 -5.26 -43.75
CA SER A 50 -28.39 -5.88 -45.07
C SER A 50 -27.42 -5.29 -46.10
N THR A 51 -26.54 -6.13 -46.67
CA THR A 51 -25.57 -5.73 -47.68
C THR A 51 -26.26 -5.31 -48.99
N GLY A 52 -26.23 -4.01 -49.28
CA GLY A 52 -26.82 -3.44 -50.49
C GLY A 52 -25.99 -3.76 -51.73
N THR A 53 -26.27 -4.89 -52.40
CA THR A 53 -25.62 -5.23 -53.67
C THR A 53 -26.12 -4.31 -54.80
N ALA A 54 -25.36 -3.25 -55.09
CA ALA A 54 -25.62 -2.40 -56.26
C ALA A 54 -25.24 -3.14 -57.55
N ALA A 55 -26.24 -3.48 -58.37
CA ALA A 55 -26.07 -3.94 -59.75
C ALA A 55 -26.71 -2.91 -60.70
N ALA A 56 -25.98 -2.51 -61.74
CA ALA A 56 -26.31 -1.34 -62.55
C ALA A 56 -27.38 -1.58 -63.63
N ASP A 57 -27.95 -0.48 -64.11
CA ASP A 57 -29.01 -0.38 -65.10
C ASP A 57 -28.62 -0.96 -66.48
N SER A 58 -29.56 -1.67 -67.12
CA SER A 58 -29.63 -1.78 -68.60
C SER A 58 -30.96 -2.37 -69.09
N THR A 59 -31.90 -1.48 -69.44
CA THR A 59 -32.81 -1.57 -70.61
C THR A 59 -33.38 -2.96 -71.02
N GLY A 60 -34.68 -3.20 -70.78
CA GLY A 60 -35.42 -4.32 -71.36
C GLY A 60 -36.94 -4.12 -71.35
N GLU A 61 -37.59 -4.15 -72.53
CA GLU A 61 -38.98 -3.72 -72.74
C GLU A 61 -40.07 -4.67 -72.21
N SER A 62 -41.31 -4.13 -72.16
CA SER A 62 -42.61 -4.84 -72.26
C SER A 62 -43.25 -5.49 -71.01
N SER A 63 -44.22 -4.76 -70.45
CA SER A 63 -45.50 -5.29 -69.93
C SER A 63 -46.36 -5.90 -71.09
N PRO A 64 -47.60 -6.44 -70.89
CA PRO A 64 -48.43 -6.48 -69.67
C PRO A 64 -49.22 -7.80 -69.41
N SER A 65 -49.93 -7.85 -68.28
CA SER A 65 -51.40 -8.07 -68.29
C SER A 65 -52.09 -7.76 -66.95
N ALA A 66 -53.36 -7.37 -67.06
CA ALA A 66 -54.41 -7.09 -66.07
C ALA A 66 -54.26 -7.75 -64.66
N GLN A 67 -54.72 -7.11 -63.58
CA GLN A 67 -56.14 -6.75 -63.40
C GLN A 67 -56.41 -5.51 -62.50
N SER A 68 -57.66 -5.04 -62.51
CA SER A 68 -58.04 -3.70 -62.07
C SER A 68 -59.13 -3.64 -60.99
N THR A 69 -58.87 -2.86 -59.93
CA THR A 69 -59.79 -1.93 -59.24
C THR A 69 -61.02 -2.45 -58.46
N SER A 70 -61.39 -1.62 -57.45
CA SER A 70 -62.76 -1.26 -57.02
C SER A 70 -63.45 -2.10 -55.93
N SER A 71 -64.30 -1.54 -55.04
CA SER A 71 -64.45 -0.13 -54.56
C SER A 71 -65.51 -0.02 -53.43
N THR A 72 -65.62 1.17 -52.80
CA THR A 72 -66.73 1.66 -51.92
C THR A 72 -66.87 0.98 -50.55
N GLY A 73 -67.28 1.67 -49.47
CA GLY A 73 -67.66 3.09 -49.24
C GLY A 73 -68.34 3.22 -47.85
N ALA A 74 -68.90 4.35 -47.38
CA ALA A 74 -68.79 5.79 -47.68
C ALA A 74 -69.76 6.57 -46.73
N GLU A 75 -69.48 7.82 -46.33
CA GLU A 75 -70.44 8.94 -46.04
C GLU A 75 -69.65 10.21 -45.55
N LYS A 76 -69.71 11.38 -46.22
CA LYS A 76 -70.57 12.60 -46.00
C LYS A 76 -70.09 13.56 -44.87
N THR A 77 -70.09 14.92 -44.98
CA THR A 77 -70.39 15.87 -46.09
C THR A 77 -69.88 17.32 -45.83
N ALA A 78 -69.36 18.00 -46.88
CA ALA A 78 -69.34 19.47 -47.18
C ALA A 78 -68.79 20.50 -46.15
N GLY A 79 -68.01 21.54 -46.51
CA GLY A 79 -67.54 22.12 -47.81
C GLY A 79 -66.75 23.45 -47.56
N LYS A 80 -66.55 24.46 -48.44
CA LYS A 80 -66.87 24.73 -49.87
C LYS A 80 -66.28 26.11 -50.34
N THR A 81 -65.63 26.18 -51.53
CA THR A 81 -65.19 27.39 -52.35
C THR A 81 -64.08 28.34 -51.80
N SER A 82 -63.21 28.99 -52.59
CA SER A 82 -62.89 28.96 -54.06
C SER A 82 -61.64 29.83 -54.41
N ASP A 83 -60.85 29.42 -55.44
CA ASP A 83 -60.11 30.17 -56.50
C ASP A 83 -59.25 31.44 -56.15
N SER A 84 -58.13 31.83 -56.78
CA SER A 84 -57.40 31.43 -58.03
C SER A 84 -55.92 31.93 -58.08
N ASP A 85 -55.05 31.21 -58.80
CA ASP A 85 -54.00 31.66 -59.77
C ASP A 85 -52.84 32.67 -59.45
N ASP A 86 -51.60 32.14 -59.48
CA ASP A 86 -50.46 32.46 -60.41
C ASP A 86 -49.24 33.40 -60.10
N ASP A 87 -48.06 32.86 -60.45
CA ASP A 87 -46.65 33.27 -60.77
C ASP A 87 -45.75 34.38 -60.12
N SER A 88 -44.42 34.08 -60.17
CA SER A 88 -43.22 34.93 -60.42
C SER A 88 -42.37 35.63 -59.31
N ARG A 89 -41.16 35.05 -59.08
CA ARG A 89 -39.77 35.65 -59.07
C ARG A 89 -39.12 36.42 -57.88
N ASP A 90 -37.85 36.03 -57.62
CA ASP A 90 -36.56 36.78 -57.42
C ASP A 90 -36.48 38.04 -56.50
N GLY A 91 -35.35 38.43 -55.86
CA GLY A 91 -33.96 37.93 -55.86
C GLY A 91 -33.00 38.80 -54.98
N ALA A 92 -31.73 38.36 -54.82
CA ALA A 92 -30.72 38.77 -53.80
C ALA A 92 -30.02 40.17 -53.88
N GLY A 93 -29.27 40.51 -52.80
CA GLY A 93 -28.09 41.44 -52.76
C GLY A 93 -28.30 42.83 -52.10
N SER A 94 -27.29 43.58 -51.64
CA SER A 94 -25.87 43.30 -51.24
C SER A 94 -25.24 44.57 -50.55
N ASP A 95 -23.91 44.57 -50.32
CA ASP A 95 -23.01 45.71 -49.97
C ASP A 95 -22.99 46.15 -48.46
N ALA A 96 -21.91 46.44 -47.70
CA ALA A 96 -20.47 46.82 -47.88
C ALA A 96 -20.16 48.35 -47.82
N ALA A 97 -19.12 48.87 -47.12
CA ALA A 97 -18.21 48.28 -46.09
C ALA A 97 -18.10 49.15 -44.78
N ASP A 98 -17.06 49.90 -44.34
CA ASP A 98 -15.71 50.29 -44.83
C ASP A 98 -14.81 50.79 -43.62
N ASP A 99 -13.47 50.58 -43.65
CA ASP A 99 -12.31 51.34 -43.04
C ASP A 99 -12.23 51.83 -41.54
N ALA A 100 -11.07 52.12 -40.89
CA ALA A 100 -9.62 51.77 -41.02
C ALA A 100 -8.74 52.35 -39.84
N ASP A 101 -7.43 51.98 -39.74
CA ASP A 101 -6.26 52.69 -39.11
C ASP A 101 -6.22 52.96 -37.56
N THR A 102 -5.13 53.30 -36.80
CA THR A 102 -3.63 53.05 -36.67
C THR A 102 -3.13 53.80 -35.39
N ASP A 103 -1.98 53.65 -34.68
CA ASP A 103 -0.94 52.61 -34.40
C ASP A 103 0.05 53.10 -33.25
N ASP A 104 1.01 52.24 -32.82
CA ASP A 104 2.35 52.48 -32.17
C ASP A 104 2.64 52.79 -30.65
N ALA A 105 3.61 52.00 -30.11
CA ALA A 105 4.81 52.28 -29.27
C ALA A 105 4.86 52.84 -27.79
N ALA A 106 5.24 51.94 -26.85
CA ALA A 106 6.50 51.88 -26.02
C ALA A 106 6.94 52.88 -24.88
N ASP A 107 7.51 52.26 -23.82
CA ASP A 107 8.66 52.60 -22.91
C ASP A 107 8.65 53.58 -21.67
N GLU A 108 9.35 53.08 -20.62
CA GLU A 108 10.18 53.69 -19.53
C GLU A 108 9.66 54.55 -18.32
N ASP A 109 9.94 54.02 -17.11
CA ASP A 109 10.63 54.56 -15.91
C ASP A 109 10.07 55.58 -14.84
N ALA A 110 10.19 55.13 -13.57
CA ALA A 110 10.81 55.75 -12.37
C ALA A 110 10.08 56.72 -11.37
N ASP A 111 9.89 56.18 -10.15
CA ASP A 111 10.37 56.66 -8.83
C ASP A 111 9.69 57.76 -7.94
N VAL A 112 9.97 57.59 -6.63
CA VAL A 112 9.92 58.51 -5.45
C VAL A 112 8.59 58.64 -4.67
N ALA A 113 8.51 58.55 -3.32
CA ALA A 113 9.32 57.91 -2.25
C ALA A 113 8.59 58.04 -0.86
N ASP A 114 9.14 57.38 0.17
CA ASP A 114 8.98 57.61 1.64
C ASP A 114 7.59 57.34 2.29
N ASP A 115 7.43 56.92 3.55
CA ASP A 115 8.38 56.78 4.69
C ASP A 115 7.90 55.71 5.71
N ASP A 116 8.83 55.05 6.42
CA ASP A 116 8.87 54.58 7.85
C ASP A 116 7.57 54.16 8.64
N THR A 117 7.57 53.19 9.61
CA THR A 117 8.66 52.40 10.26
C THR A 117 8.18 51.11 10.97
N ASP A 118 9.16 50.24 11.27
CA ASP A 118 9.37 49.41 12.48
C ASP A 118 8.51 48.18 12.90
N GLU A 119 9.27 47.12 13.19
CA GLU A 119 9.20 46.19 14.34
C GLU A 119 8.10 45.08 14.45
N ASP A 120 8.58 43.85 14.20
CA ASP A 120 8.76 42.76 15.20
C ASP A 120 8.01 41.41 15.06
N ALA A 121 8.66 40.39 15.61
CA ALA A 121 8.15 39.10 16.11
C ALA A 121 7.38 38.11 15.18
N GLY A 122 8.09 37.04 14.80
CA GLY A 122 7.76 35.70 15.31
C GLY A 122 6.88 34.78 14.45
N GLY A 123 7.36 33.56 14.19
CA GLY A 123 6.60 32.53 13.47
C GLY A 123 7.42 31.33 13.01
N ASP A 124 8.40 30.88 13.81
CA ASP A 124 9.20 29.70 13.48
C ASP A 124 8.42 28.39 13.73
N SER A 125 8.61 27.41 12.85
CA SER A 125 7.93 26.12 12.91
C SER A 125 8.77 25.06 13.61
N VAL A 126 8.53 24.91 14.92
CA VAL A 126 8.50 23.62 15.65
C VAL A 126 9.55 22.57 15.22
N THR A 127 10.66 22.53 15.96
CA THR A 127 11.55 21.37 16.21
C THR A 127 12.27 20.71 15.00
N GLY A 128 13.53 20.26 15.08
CA GLY A 128 14.52 20.34 16.17
C GLY A 128 14.89 18.99 16.79
N THR A 129 15.93 18.34 16.25
CA THR A 129 16.60 17.11 16.80
C THR A 129 15.70 15.84 16.73
N GLN A 130 16.14 14.58 16.63
CA GLN A 130 17.41 13.85 16.87
C GLN A 130 17.57 12.74 15.77
N GLY A 131 18.54 11.81 15.75
CA GLY A 131 19.64 11.49 16.68
C GLY A 131 20.45 10.25 16.22
N SER A 132 21.64 10.08 16.79
CA SER A 132 22.60 8.99 16.49
C SER A 132 22.13 7.57 16.87
N THR A 133 22.53 6.56 16.08
CA THR A 133 22.99 5.20 16.48
C THR A 133 23.41 4.43 15.21
N ARG A 134 24.05 3.25 15.18
CA ARG A 134 24.67 2.24 16.10
C ARG A 134 26.04 1.86 15.43
N ARG A 135 26.89 0.86 15.71
CA ARG A 135 27.19 -0.21 16.70
C ARG A 135 28.66 -0.59 16.40
N ASP A 136 29.58 -0.76 17.36
CA ASP A 136 30.71 -1.71 17.18
C ASP A 136 31.34 -2.21 18.51
N THR A 137 32.17 -3.26 18.47
CA THR A 137 32.20 -4.30 19.51
C THR A 137 33.54 -5.03 19.77
N VAL A 138 33.56 -5.75 20.91
CA VAL A 138 34.45 -6.87 21.35
C VAL A 138 35.90 -6.61 21.83
N GLU A 139 36.30 -7.44 22.81
CA GLU A 139 37.65 -7.79 23.33
C GLU A 139 38.42 -6.74 24.17
N ALA A 140 39.12 -7.08 25.28
CA ALA A 140 39.11 -8.29 26.14
C ALA A 140 39.84 -8.03 27.49
N GLU A 141 39.90 -9.07 28.34
CA GLU A 141 40.79 -9.29 29.52
C GLU A 141 40.42 -8.71 30.93
N ASP A 142 40.30 -9.65 31.86
CA ASP A 142 40.39 -9.59 33.35
C ASP A 142 41.91 -9.63 33.74
N PRO A 143 42.43 -9.23 34.95
CA PRO A 143 41.70 -9.19 36.23
C PRO A 143 42.12 -8.15 37.32
N ALA A 144 41.37 -8.22 38.44
CA ALA A 144 41.82 -8.14 39.84
C ALA A 144 42.09 -6.81 40.60
N GLU A 145 41.59 -6.83 41.86
CA GLU A 145 42.09 -6.22 43.12
C GLU A 145 42.40 -4.70 43.25
N ALA A 146 41.40 -4.00 43.85
CA ALA A 146 41.47 -3.36 45.18
C ALA A 146 42.26 -2.05 45.48
N ASP A 147 41.68 -1.31 46.43
CA ASP A 147 42.28 -0.40 47.43
C ASP A 147 42.94 0.97 47.08
N THR A 148 42.08 2.00 47.12
CA THR A 148 42.19 3.18 48.04
C THR A 148 43.15 4.39 47.80
N VAL A 149 42.53 5.57 47.62
CA VAL A 149 42.58 6.77 48.51
C VAL A 149 43.70 7.86 48.38
N THR A 150 43.23 9.13 48.31
CA THR A 150 43.81 10.47 48.65
C THR A 150 44.84 11.23 47.79
N ASP A 151 44.48 12.51 47.50
CA ASP A 151 45.22 13.79 47.60
C ASP A 151 46.59 14.00 46.89
N ASP A 152 47.06 15.24 46.60
CA ASP A 152 46.64 16.59 47.06
C ASP A 152 46.77 17.66 45.95
N ARG A 153 46.24 18.87 46.18
CA ARG A 153 46.48 20.11 45.41
C ARG A 153 47.78 20.81 45.94
N PRO A 154 48.28 21.96 45.40
CA PRO A 154 47.68 23.28 45.75
C PRO A 154 47.93 24.51 44.83
N ALA A 155 46.84 25.23 44.53
CA ALA A 155 46.63 26.70 44.56
C ALA A 155 47.71 27.76 44.14
N LYS A 156 47.26 28.77 43.33
CA LYS A 156 47.29 30.27 43.51
C LYS A 156 46.83 30.97 42.19
N ILE A 157 46.33 32.21 42.07
CA ILE A 157 46.66 33.55 42.67
C ILE A 157 45.42 34.52 42.67
N ARG A 158 45.27 35.39 43.71
CA ARG A 158 44.40 36.63 43.86
C ARG A 158 42.85 36.44 43.87
N LEU A 159 42.09 36.95 44.86
CA LEU A 159 41.69 38.34 45.26
C LEU A 159 40.75 39.01 44.22
N VAL A 160 39.56 39.58 44.57
CA VAL A 160 39.16 40.50 45.67
C VAL A 160 37.69 40.21 46.13
N GLN A 161 37.41 39.83 47.39
CA GLN A 161 36.86 40.64 48.54
C GLN A 161 35.32 40.87 48.59
N ALA A 162 34.72 40.76 49.79
CA ALA A 162 33.25 40.68 50.05
C ALA A 162 32.56 42.02 50.47
N PRO A 163 31.22 42.06 50.60
CA PRO A 163 30.48 41.68 51.83
C PRO A 163 29.45 40.54 51.59
N ALA A 164 29.05 39.64 52.50
CA ALA A 164 28.68 39.70 53.93
C ALA A 164 27.14 39.79 54.17
N ALA A 165 26.60 38.88 55.00
CA ALA A 165 25.17 38.65 55.23
C ALA A 165 24.53 39.56 56.32
N PRO A 166 23.24 39.35 56.64
CA PRO A 166 22.94 38.82 57.98
C PRO A 166 21.87 37.69 57.99
N THR A 167 21.55 37.22 59.20
CA THR A 167 20.75 36.02 59.51
C THR A 167 19.60 36.30 60.49
N ALA A 168 18.60 35.41 60.48
CA ALA A 168 17.70 35.03 61.59
C ALA A 168 16.59 35.99 62.06
N ALA A 169 15.37 35.43 62.14
CA ALA A 169 14.41 35.58 63.23
C ALA A 169 13.38 34.41 63.19
N GLU A 170 12.90 33.98 64.36
CA GLU A 170 11.65 33.25 64.58
C GLU A 170 10.67 34.21 65.28
N GLU A 171 9.36 33.92 65.24
CA GLU A 171 8.28 34.66 65.95
C GLU A 171 8.08 36.13 65.45
N ASP A 172 6.89 36.72 65.39
CA ASP A 172 5.72 36.59 66.26
C ASP A 172 4.40 37.00 65.53
N GLU A 173 3.22 36.77 66.13
CA GLU A 173 1.90 37.09 65.54
C GLU A 173 1.52 38.59 65.55
N ALA A 174 0.73 39.05 64.57
CA ALA A 174 -0.22 40.17 64.74
C ALA A 174 -1.32 40.26 63.65
N ASP A 175 -2.55 39.90 64.04
CA ASP A 175 -3.82 40.20 63.37
C ASP A 175 -3.99 41.68 62.93
N ALA A 176 -4.51 41.91 61.72
CA ALA A 176 -5.20 43.15 61.33
C ALA A 176 -6.16 43.01 60.11
N GLY A 177 -7.29 42.33 60.30
CA GLY A 177 -8.60 42.66 59.67
C GLY A 177 -8.76 42.83 58.14
N VAL A 178 -9.35 41.79 57.51
CA VAL A 178 -10.56 41.81 56.63
C VAL A 178 -10.79 43.01 55.68
N ASP A 179 -10.82 42.71 54.37
CA ASP A 179 -12.00 42.87 53.50
C ASP A 179 -11.87 41.86 52.33
N ASP A 180 -12.99 41.35 51.79
CA ASP A 180 -13.02 40.17 50.90
C ASP A 180 -12.84 40.50 49.40
N GLU A 181 -11.96 39.75 48.71
CA GLU A 181 -12.12 39.36 47.28
C GLU A 181 -11.65 37.89 47.13
N GLU A 182 -12.22 37.15 46.16
CA GLU A 182 -12.07 35.70 46.02
C GLU A 182 -10.80 35.33 45.22
N GLU A 183 -9.84 34.61 45.83
CA GLU A 183 -8.76 33.92 45.10
C GLU A 183 -9.11 32.43 44.89
N GLU A 184 -9.18 32.01 43.63
CA GLU A 184 -9.38 30.62 43.23
C GLU A 184 -8.16 29.74 43.58
N PRO A 185 -8.33 28.42 43.79
CA PRO A 185 -7.20 27.50 43.94
C PRO A 185 -6.31 27.51 42.67
N PRO A 186 -4.99 27.32 42.80
CA PRO A 186 -4.06 27.43 41.69
C PRO A 186 -4.35 26.40 40.60
N ALA A 187 -4.50 26.87 39.36
CA ALA A 187 -4.96 26.05 38.23
C ALA A 187 -4.05 24.84 37.94
N GLU A 188 -4.69 23.69 37.78
CA GLU A 188 -4.05 22.42 37.47
C GLU A 188 -3.52 22.37 36.02
N ILE A 189 -2.31 21.85 35.85
CA ILE A 189 -1.62 21.83 34.54
C ILE A 189 -2.07 20.59 33.75
N LYS A 190 -3.07 20.76 32.90
CA LYS A 190 -3.51 19.72 31.94
C LYS A 190 -2.36 19.33 31.01
N GLN A 191 -2.04 18.03 30.96
CA GLN A 191 -1.02 17.51 30.06
C GLN A 191 -1.60 17.29 28.65
N PRO A 192 -0.93 17.78 27.58
CA PRO A 192 -1.38 17.54 26.20
C PRO A 192 -0.96 16.13 25.70
N PRO A 193 -1.72 15.54 24.75
CA PRO A 193 -1.39 14.23 24.17
C PRO A 193 -0.14 14.29 23.28
N ALA A 194 0.61 13.18 23.21
CA ALA A 194 1.86 13.06 22.45
C ALA A 194 1.62 12.38 21.08
N PRO A 195 2.26 12.87 19.99
CA PRO A 195 1.87 12.55 18.62
C PRO A 195 2.13 11.10 18.18
N ALA A 196 1.38 10.68 17.16
CA ALA A 196 1.31 9.29 16.68
C ALA A 196 2.59 8.76 16.01
N PRO A 197 2.95 7.47 16.23
CA PRO A 197 3.96 6.76 15.44
C PRO A 197 3.42 6.32 14.06
N PRO A 198 4.26 5.98 13.07
CA PRO A 198 3.82 5.55 11.73
C PRO A 198 3.35 4.08 11.70
N SER A 199 2.12 3.83 11.25
CA SER A 199 1.43 2.53 11.42
C SER A 199 1.83 1.38 10.47
N LEU A 200 1.64 0.14 10.95
CA LEU A 200 1.82 -1.12 10.20
C LEU A 200 0.48 -1.84 9.96
N LEU A 201 -0.14 -1.62 8.80
CA LEU A 201 -1.38 -2.34 8.43
C LEU A 201 -1.12 -3.77 7.90
N PRO A 202 -2.00 -4.75 8.23
CA PRO A 202 -1.87 -6.15 7.81
C PRO A 202 -2.14 -6.38 6.30
N ARG A 203 -1.70 -7.55 5.79
CA ARG A 203 -1.79 -7.90 4.36
C ARG A 203 -3.08 -8.64 4.01
N LYS A 204 -3.83 -8.12 3.02
CA LYS A 204 -5.01 -8.80 2.41
C LYS A 204 -4.68 -10.18 1.82
N THR A 205 -5.67 -11.07 1.84
CA THR A 205 -5.64 -12.42 1.24
C THR A 205 -6.06 -12.40 -0.24
N TRP A 206 -5.97 -13.55 -0.92
CA TRP A 206 -6.40 -13.66 -2.32
C TRP A 206 -7.92 -13.54 -2.50
N ASP A 207 -8.71 -14.04 -1.54
CA ASP A 207 -10.17 -13.96 -1.62
C ASP A 207 -10.63 -12.50 -1.51
N ASP A 208 -10.02 -11.71 -0.60
CA ASP A 208 -10.26 -10.27 -0.46
C ASP A 208 -9.89 -9.48 -1.74
N ILE A 209 -8.80 -9.87 -2.41
CA ILE A 209 -8.36 -9.26 -3.68
C ILE A 209 -9.34 -9.57 -4.81
N VAL A 210 -9.91 -10.79 -4.85
CA VAL A 210 -10.93 -11.16 -5.84
C VAL A 210 -12.26 -10.43 -5.58
N ALA A 211 -12.65 -10.26 -4.31
CA ALA A 211 -13.82 -9.47 -3.93
C ALA A 211 -13.64 -7.99 -4.34
N ASP A 212 -12.55 -7.35 -3.90
CA ASP A 212 -12.17 -5.97 -4.26
C ASP A 212 -12.25 -5.72 -5.78
N VAL A 213 -11.91 -6.71 -6.61
CA VAL A 213 -11.95 -6.61 -8.08
C VAL A 213 -13.37 -6.74 -8.64
N LEU A 214 -14.14 -7.73 -8.18
CA LEU A 214 -15.49 -8.00 -8.70
C LEU A 214 -16.51 -6.94 -8.29
N ASP A 215 -16.39 -6.39 -7.08
CA ASP A 215 -17.30 -5.37 -6.57
C ASP A 215 -17.07 -4.03 -7.28
N ARG A 216 -15.81 -3.58 -7.39
CA ARG A 216 -15.45 -2.40 -8.20
C ARG A 216 -15.91 -2.53 -9.66
N TRP A 217 -15.69 -3.68 -10.28
CA TRP A 217 -16.17 -3.96 -11.65
C TRP A 217 -17.70 -3.84 -11.77
N SER A 218 -18.43 -4.27 -10.75
CA SER A 218 -19.89 -4.21 -10.73
C SER A 218 -20.39 -2.79 -10.53
N ASP A 219 -19.80 -2.04 -9.59
CA ASP A 219 -20.11 -0.63 -9.36
C ASP A 219 -19.81 0.23 -10.58
N ASP A 220 -18.64 0.07 -11.21
CA ASP A 220 -18.28 0.78 -12.45
C ASP A 220 -19.25 0.45 -13.59
N THR A 221 -19.64 -0.82 -13.74
CA THR A 221 -20.58 -1.26 -14.79
C THR A 221 -21.99 -0.73 -14.55
N ILE A 222 -22.48 -0.77 -13.31
CA ILE A 222 -23.80 -0.25 -12.92
C ILE A 222 -23.83 1.28 -13.02
N SER A 223 -22.75 1.96 -12.60
CA SER A 223 -22.57 3.40 -12.78
C SER A 223 -22.64 3.79 -14.25
N TRP A 224 -21.91 3.07 -15.12
CA TRP A 224 -21.99 3.26 -16.57
C TRP A 224 -23.41 3.04 -17.13
N ILE A 225 -24.10 1.94 -16.78
CA ILE A 225 -25.47 1.69 -17.25
C ILE A 225 -26.42 2.84 -16.88
N LYS A 226 -26.27 3.40 -15.67
CA LYS A 226 -27.05 4.57 -15.21
C LYS A 226 -26.80 5.80 -16.10
N THR A 227 -25.59 6.02 -16.62
CA THR A 227 -25.29 7.12 -17.57
C THR A 227 -25.90 6.97 -18.96
N LEU A 228 -26.29 5.77 -19.39
CA LEU A 228 -26.69 5.53 -20.78
C LEU A 228 -27.94 6.35 -21.20
N PRO A 229 -28.00 6.87 -22.45
CA PRO A 229 -29.18 7.52 -23.01
C PRO A 229 -30.24 6.50 -23.47
N ALA A 230 -30.61 5.59 -22.57
CA ALA A 230 -31.57 4.50 -22.79
C ALA A 230 -32.75 4.58 -21.81
N SER A 231 -33.87 3.94 -22.17
CA SER A 231 -35.04 3.79 -21.29
C SER A 231 -34.74 2.95 -20.05
N ASP A 232 -35.46 3.20 -18.95
CA ASP A 232 -35.25 2.53 -17.67
C ASP A 232 -35.42 1.00 -17.78
N ASP A 233 -36.41 0.52 -18.55
CA ASP A 233 -36.58 -0.90 -18.88
C ASP A 233 -35.31 -1.50 -19.53
N THR A 234 -34.60 -0.74 -20.37
CA THR A 234 -33.36 -1.20 -21.02
C THR A 234 -32.21 -1.23 -20.04
N LYS A 235 -32.11 -0.24 -19.15
CA LYS A 235 -31.10 -0.21 -18.07
C LYS A 235 -31.29 -1.38 -17.11
N ALA A 236 -32.52 -1.62 -16.64
CA ALA A 236 -32.84 -2.74 -15.77
C ALA A 236 -32.53 -4.10 -16.43
N ASN A 237 -32.76 -4.26 -17.74
CA ASN A 237 -32.36 -5.47 -18.47
C ASN A 237 -30.83 -5.61 -18.61
N LEU A 238 -30.08 -4.52 -18.76
CA LEU A 238 -28.61 -4.54 -18.79
C LEU A 238 -28.03 -4.87 -17.40
N GLU A 239 -28.53 -4.26 -16.33
CA GLU A 239 -28.15 -4.56 -14.95
C GLU A 239 -28.45 -6.03 -14.62
N ALA A 240 -29.66 -6.52 -14.92
CA ALA A 240 -30.01 -7.93 -14.75
C ALA A 240 -29.13 -8.89 -15.58
N THR A 241 -28.64 -8.46 -16.75
CA THR A 241 -27.72 -9.25 -17.58
C THR A 241 -26.32 -9.30 -16.96
N MET A 242 -25.80 -8.18 -16.45
CA MET A 242 -24.53 -8.12 -15.72
C MET A 242 -24.58 -8.99 -14.46
N TRP A 243 -25.63 -8.90 -13.65
CA TRP A 243 -25.82 -9.76 -12.47
C TRP A 243 -25.99 -11.24 -12.81
N ALA A 244 -26.59 -11.58 -13.96
CA ALA A 244 -26.67 -12.95 -14.45
C ALA A 244 -25.29 -13.51 -14.88
N VAL A 245 -24.44 -12.68 -15.50
CA VAL A 245 -23.06 -13.03 -15.84
C VAL A 245 -22.24 -13.25 -14.56
N ARG A 246 -22.28 -12.31 -13.61
CA ARG A 246 -21.55 -12.41 -12.33
C ARG A 246 -21.92 -13.70 -11.60
N ARG A 247 -23.21 -13.94 -11.39
CA ARG A 247 -23.76 -15.16 -10.75
C ARG A 247 -23.44 -16.48 -11.46
N THR A 248 -23.17 -16.46 -12.77
CA THR A 248 -22.90 -17.68 -13.56
C THR A 248 -21.41 -18.05 -13.62
N PHE A 249 -20.52 -17.05 -13.59
CA PHE A 249 -19.09 -17.24 -13.89
C PHE A 249 -18.12 -16.64 -12.85
N PHE A 250 -18.60 -15.78 -11.96
CA PHE A 250 -17.81 -15.04 -10.98
C PHE A 250 -18.46 -15.07 -9.58
N ASN A 251 -19.28 -16.10 -9.30
CA ASN A 251 -20.04 -16.20 -8.07
C ASN A 251 -19.06 -16.32 -6.89
N GLN A 252 -19.07 -15.36 -5.97
CA GLN A 252 -18.25 -15.39 -4.75
C GLN A 252 -18.77 -16.46 -3.79
N ALA A 253 -17.98 -16.83 -2.77
CA ALA A 253 -18.53 -17.56 -1.63
C ALA A 253 -19.20 -16.53 -0.71
N PRO A 254 -20.34 -16.84 -0.07
CA PRO A 254 -20.91 -15.93 0.90
C PRO A 254 -19.94 -15.72 2.06
N THR A 255 -19.75 -14.49 2.51
CA THR A 255 -19.05 -14.18 3.77
C THR A 255 -19.88 -14.71 4.93
N LEU A 256 -19.25 -15.11 6.02
CA LEU A 256 -19.94 -15.72 7.17
C LEU A 256 -19.27 -15.28 8.46
N ASP A 257 -20.00 -14.52 9.25
CA ASP A 257 -19.54 -14.04 10.54
C ASP A 257 -19.67 -15.15 11.62
N PRO A 258 -18.71 -15.26 12.54
CA PRO A 258 -18.81 -16.14 13.69
C PRO A 258 -19.86 -15.60 14.67
N VAL A 259 -21.00 -16.28 14.83
CA VAL A 259 -21.93 -15.91 15.92
C VAL A 259 -21.29 -16.28 17.25
N GLN A 260 -21.23 -15.31 18.14
CA GLN A 260 -20.83 -15.50 19.53
C GLN A 260 -22.03 -15.17 20.40
N VAL A 261 -22.27 -15.94 21.46
CA VAL A 261 -23.31 -15.65 22.46
C VAL A 261 -22.68 -15.64 23.84
N GLU A 262 -22.70 -14.46 24.45
CA GLU A 262 -22.25 -14.20 25.81
C GLU A 262 -23.43 -13.86 26.75
N GLY A 263 -23.12 -13.67 28.04
CA GLY A 263 -24.08 -13.19 29.05
C GLY A 263 -24.85 -14.26 29.84
N LEU A 264 -25.71 -13.77 30.74
CA LEU A 264 -26.41 -14.56 31.77
C LEU A 264 -27.78 -15.08 31.32
N LEU A 265 -27.79 -15.96 30.31
CA LEU A 265 -28.98 -16.70 29.88
C LEU A 265 -29.15 -18.02 30.64
N ASP A 266 -30.36 -18.58 30.63
CA ASP A 266 -30.69 -19.87 31.27
C ASP A 266 -31.53 -20.75 30.32
N GLY A 267 -31.11 -22.00 30.08
CA GLY A 267 -31.81 -22.95 29.19
C GLY A 267 -31.38 -22.93 27.71
N GLU A 268 -32.34 -22.97 26.78
CA GLU A 268 -32.07 -23.02 25.34
C GLU A 268 -31.62 -21.65 24.80
N ILE A 269 -30.37 -21.56 24.35
CA ILE A 269 -29.87 -20.38 23.62
C ILE A 269 -30.43 -20.41 22.21
N LYS A 270 -30.91 -19.25 21.74
CA LYS A 270 -31.37 -19.06 20.35
C LYS A 270 -30.72 -17.82 19.79
N GLY A 271 -30.31 -17.93 18.53
CA GLY A 271 -29.65 -16.87 17.80
C GLY A 271 -29.70 -17.19 16.32
N LYS A 272 -29.14 -16.30 15.50
CA LYS A 272 -29.13 -16.45 14.07
C LYS A 272 -27.72 -16.28 13.52
N VAL A 273 -27.30 -17.25 12.71
CA VAL A 273 -26.12 -17.12 11.86
C VAL A 273 -26.52 -16.31 10.63
N ASN A 274 -25.89 -15.14 10.48
CA ASN A 274 -25.97 -14.34 9.26
C ASN A 274 -24.75 -14.62 8.38
N ALA A 275 -24.91 -14.32 7.09
CA ALA A 275 -23.92 -14.43 6.05
C ALA A 275 -24.41 -13.54 4.91
N ASP A 276 -23.50 -12.92 4.18
CA ASP A 276 -23.82 -12.06 3.04
C ASP A 276 -23.30 -12.69 1.74
N ASP A 277 -24.12 -12.60 0.69
CA ASP A 277 -23.81 -13.14 -0.63
C ASP A 277 -23.75 -11.97 -1.61
N ALA A 278 -22.57 -11.73 -2.18
CA ALA A 278 -22.31 -10.55 -3.00
C ALA A 278 -23.06 -10.56 -4.35
N GLU A 279 -23.69 -11.68 -4.73
CA GLU A 279 -24.59 -11.78 -5.89
C GLU A 279 -26.08 -11.79 -5.50
N GLY A 280 -26.39 -11.82 -4.19
CA GLY A 280 -27.76 -11.86 -3.64
C GLY A 280 -28.44 -13.22 -3.78
N ASP A 281 -27.70 -14.33 -3.83
CA ASP A 281 -28.27 -15.68 -3.87
C ASP A 281 -28.79 -16.18 -2.52
N ARG A 282 -29.72 -17.15 -2.54
CA ARG A 282 -30.26 -17.74 -1.30
C ARG A 282 -29.17 -18.58 -0.63
N ILE A 283 -28.61 -18.05 0.44
CA ILE A 283 -27.70 -18.78 1.33
C ILE A 283 -28.45 -19.93 2.04
N VAL A 284 -27.72 -21.00 2.34
CA VAL A 284 -28.17 -22.18 3.07
C VAL A 284 -27.15 -22.58 4.12
N TYR A 285 -27.57 -22.63 5.38
CA TYR A 285 -26.66 -22.88 6.52
C TYR A 285 -26.59 -24.36 6.90
N ARG A 286 -25.40 -24.82 7.32
CA ARG A 286 -25.13 -26.21 7.66
C ARG A 286 -24.19 -26.35 8.87
N LEU A 287 -24.64 -27.10 9.87
CA LEU A 287 -23.78 -27.51 11.00
C LEU A 287 -22.73 -28.53 10.53
N VAL A 288 -21.48 -28.11 10.40
CA VAL A 288 -20.34 -28.94 9.95
C VAL A 288 -19.42 -29.39 11.08
N GLY A 289 -19.42 -28.69 12.22
CA GLY A 289 -18.78 -29.09 13.47
C GLY A 289 -19.78 -29.00 14.62
N ARG A 290 -19.77 -29.98 15.52
CA ARG A 290 -20.73 -30.07 16.62
C ARG A 290 -20.16 -29.51 17.94
N PRO A 291 -21.01 -28.98 18.82
CA PRO A 291 -20.65 -28.74 20.22
C PRO A 291 -20.11 -30.00 20.92
N GLN A 292 -19.30 -29.79 21.95
CA GLN A 292 -18.74 -30.83 22.81
C GLN A 292 -19.69 -31.21 23.96
N PHE A 293 -20.40 -30.24 24.53
CA PHE A 293 -21.19 -30.42 25.75
C PHE A 293 -22.70 -30.30 25.50
N GLY A 294 -23.15 -29.43 24.60
CA GLY A 294 -24.57 -29.29 24.21
C GLY A 294 -24.94 -29.95 22.88
N THR A 295 -26.06 -29.51 22.29
CA THR A 295 -26.49 -29.86 20.93
C THR A 295 -27.04 -28.66 20.19
N VAL A 296 -26.56 -28.40 18.96
CA VAL A 296 -27.13 -27.41 18.05
C VAL A 296 -28.09 -28.07 17.06
N VAL A 297 -29.25 -27.44 16.87
CA VAL A 297 -30.07 -27.53 15.66
C VAL A 297 -30.00 -26.19 14.96
N ILE A 298 -29.72 -26.18 13.65
CA ILE A 298 -29.76 -25.00 12.77
C ILE A 298 -30.61 -25.36 11.54
N ASP A 299 -31.38 -24.41 11.04
CA ASP A 299 -32.22 -24.61 9.86
C ASP A 299 -31.54 -24.16 8.54
N ASP A 300 -32.33 -24.01 7.48
CA ASP A 300 -31.86 -23.57 6.16
C ASP A 300 -31.64 -22.05 6.09
N GLU A 301 -32.24 -21.29 7.01
CA GLU A 301 -32.35 -19.83 7.03
C GLU A 301 -31.37 -19.16 8.03
N GLY A 302 -30.67 -19.96 8.82
CA GLY A 302 -29.58 -19.54 9.73
C GLY A 302 -29.99 -19.49 11.20
N GLU A 303 -31.29 -19.65 11.49
CA GLU A 303 -31.81 -19.68 12.85
C GLU A 303 -31.33 -20.97 13.54
N TYR A 304 -30.76 -20.84 14.75
CA TYR A 304 -30.31 -21.99 15.53
C TYR A 304 -30.87 -22.00 16.95
N THR A 305 -30.87 -23.20 17.51
CA THR A 305 -31.10 -23.45 18.93
C THR A 305 -29.96 -24.32 19.44
N TYR A 306 -29.19 -23.79 20.39
CA TYR A 306 -28.24 -24.56 21.19
C TYR A 306 -28.92 -24.96 22.51
N THR A 307 -29.03 -26.26 22.73
CA THR A 307 -29.48 -26.83 24.01
C THR A 307 -28.23 -27.26 24.80
N PRO A 308 -27.93 -26.65 25.97
CA PRO A 308 -26.90 -27.14 26.86
C PRO A 308 -27.13 -28.59 27.27
N GLY A 309 -26.05 -29.35 27.45
CA GLY A 309 -26.09 -30.75 27.87
C GLY A 309 -25.38 -31.01 29.20
N GLU A 310 -25.33 -32.28 29.60
CA GLU A 310 -24.73 -32.70 30.87
C GLU A 310 -23.22 -32.40 30.88
N GLY A 311 -22.79 -31.50 31.78
CA GLY A 311 -21.40 -31.07 31.89
C GLY A 311 -21.03 -29.84 31.03
N PHE A 312 -21.99 -29.15 30.43
CA PHE A 312 -21.76 -27.78 29.94
C PHE A 312 -21.46 -26.87 31.14
N LEU A 313 -20.27 -26.25 31.14
CA LEU A 313 -19.81 -25.35 32.22
C LEU A 313 -19.79 -23.87 31.81
N GLY A 314 -20.17 -23.54 30.58
CA GLY A 314 -20.34 -22.17 30.08
C GLY A 314 -19.68 -21.90 28.73
N VAL A 315 -18.61 -22.64 28.42
CA VAL A 315 -17.95 -22.60 27.09
C VAL A 315 -18.31 -23.82 26.26
N ASP A 316 -18.75 -23.59 25.02
CA ASP A 316 -18.85 -24.61 23.97
C ASP A 316 -18.64 -23.97 22.59
N THR A 317 -18.24 -24.75 21.58
CA THR A 317 -18.01 -24.24 20.22
C THR A 317 -18.62 -25.15 19.16
N PHE A 318 -19.23 -24.55 18.14
CA PHE A 318 -19.80 -25.29 17.01
C PHE A 318 -19.43 -24.62 15.69
N ARG A 319 -19.37 -25.38 14.59
CA ARG A 319 -18.91 -24.85 13.30
C ARG A 319 -20.03 -24.89 12.29
N VAL A 320 -20.40 -23.73 11.76
CA VAL A 320 -21.41 -23.57 10.71
C VAL A 320 -20.72 -23.29 9.39
N MET A 321 -21.35 -23.68 8.29
CA MET A 321 -20.97 -23.35 6.92
C MET A 321 -22.17 -22.72 6.23
N ALA A 322 -21.97 -21.54 5.64
CA ALA A 322 -22.94 -20.86 4.79
C ALA A 322 -22.62 -21.20 3.33
N ILE A 323 -23.60 -21.61 2.55
CA ILE A 323 -23.43 -22.10 1.17
C ILE A 323 -24.41 -21.38 0.26
N ASP A 324 -23.95 -20.79 -0.83
CA ASP A 324 -24.81 -20.15 -1.83
C ASP A 324 -25.70 -21.17 -2.57
N ALA A 325 -26.86 -20.74 -3.09
CA ALA A 325 -27.70 -21.58 -3.95
C ALA A 325 -27.35 -21.44 -5.45
N GLY A 326 -26.25 -20.75 -5.76
CA GLY A 326 -25.85 -20.35 -7.11
C GLY A 326 -25.12 -21.44 -7.89
N LEU A 327 -24.37 -20.99 -8.90
CA LEU A 327 -23.34 -21.79 -9.53
C LEU A 327 -22.02 -21.46 -8.83
N HIS A 328 -21.45 -22.42 -8.09
CA HIS A 328 -20.15 -22.25 -7.41
C HIS A 328 -18.95 -22.21 -8.39
N ILE A 329 -19.02 -21.35 -9.40
CA ILE A 329 -18.00 -21.12 -10.42
C ILE A 329 -17.54 -19.66 -10.27
N ASN A 330 -16.26 -19.50 -9.93
CA ASN A 330 -15.59 -18.20 -10.01
C ASN A 330 -14.35 -18.34 -10.90
N LEU A 331 -14.32 -17.65 -12.04
CA LEU A 331 -13.21 -17.73 -12.99
C LEU A 331 -11.93 -16.99 -12.52
N LEU A 332 -12.03 -16.13 -11.49
CA LEU A 332 -10.87 -15.51 -10.81
C LEU A 332 -10.40 -16.34 -9.61
N ASN A 333 -11.26 -17.21 -9.07
CA ASN A 333 -10.95 -18.13 -7.98
C ASN A 333 -11.53 -19.54 -8.27
N PRO A 334 -10.96 -20.28 -9.24
CA PRO A 334 -11.51 -21.56 -9.73
C PRO A 334 -11.43 -22.70 -8.71
N PHE A 335 -10.80 -22.48 -7.55
CA PHE A 335 -10.69 -23.41 -6.44
C PHE A 335 -11.38 -22.90 -5.16
N ARG A 336 -12.26 -21.88 -5.27
CA ARG A 336 -12.97 -21.33 -4.10
C ARG A 336 -13.70 -22.41 -3.30
N ALA A 337 -13.84 -22.19 -2.00
CA ALA A 337 -14.72 -23.00 -1.19
C ALA A 337 -16.17 -22.93 -1.71
N LEU A 338 -16.93 -24.01 -1.53
CA LEU A 338 -18.38 -24.03 -1.83
C LEU A 338 -19.18 -23.05 -0.94
N GLY A 339 -18.54 -22.44 0.04
CA GLY A 339 -19.13 -21.55 1.03
C GLY A 339 -18.19 -21.34 2.22
N SER A 340 -18.34 -20.22 2.93
CA SER A 340 -17.52 -19.89 4.10
C SER A 340 -17.92 -20.69 5.33
N SER A 341 -17.02 -20.84 6.32
CA SER A 341 -17.30 -21.64 7.53
C SER A 341 -16.60 -21.15 8.78
N ALA A 342 -17.38 -20.56 9.70
CA ALA A 342 -16.93 -19.96 10.95
C ALA A 342 -17.13 -20.89 12.16
N PHE A 343 -16.30 -20.71 13.18
CA PHE A 343 -16.56 -21.23 14.52
C PHE A 343 -17.48 -20.24 15.25
N ASN A 344 -18.51 -20.78 15.90
CA ASN A 344 -19.51 -20.04 16.66
C ASN A 344 -19.27 -20.39 18.12
N LEU A 345 -19.17 -19.37 18.97
CA LEU A 345 -18.80 -19.51 20.39
C LEU A 345 -20.03 -19.35 21.27
N ILE A 346 -20.20 -20.26 22.22
CA ILE A 346 -21.07 -20.05 23.37
C ILE A 346 -20.14 -19.74 24.55
N ASN A 347 -20.34 -18.58 25.20
CA ASN A 347 -19.56 -18.08 26.34
C ASN A 347 -20.50 -17.55 27.44
N GLN A 348 -21.37 -18.44 27.93
CA GLN A 348 -22.55 -18.15 28.75
C GLN A 348 -22.33 -18.66 30.18
N ASN A 349 -22.30 -17.80 31.20
CA ASN A 349 -21.94 -18.23 32.57
C ASN A 349 -20.59 -18.96 32.59
N ALA A 350 -19.61 -18.43 31.86
CA ALA A 350 -18.33 -19.07 31.59
C ALA A 350 -17.21 -18.65 32.55
N ILE A 351 -17.30 -17.44 33.10
CA ILE A 351 -16.49 -16.96 34.21
C ILE A 351 -17.39 -16.98 35.45
N ARG A 352 -16.89 -17.53 36.56
CA ARG A 352 -17.53 -17.46 37.88
C ARG A 352 -16.56 -16.90 38.89
N PHE A 353 -17.10 -16.29 39.93
CA PHE A 353 -16.34 -15.77 41.06
C PHE A 353 -16.79 -16.50 42.33
N GLU A 354 -15.85 -16.97 43.13
CA GLU A 354 -16.08 -17.58 44.44
C GLU A 354 -15.30 -16.81 45.50
N PHE A 355 -16.01 -16.10 46.37
CA PHE A 355 -15.43 -15.22 47.39
C PHE A 355 -15.39 -15.89 48.77
N THR A 356 -14.24 -15.80 49.44
CA THR A 356 -14.03 -16.23 50.83
C THR A 356 -13.83 -15.01 51.70
N TYR A 357 -14.93 -14.52 52.30
CA TYR A 357 -14.94 -13.34 53.17
C TYR A 357 -14.45 -13.65 54.60
N ASP A 358 -13.51 -12.86 55.10
CA ASP A 358 -13.16 -12.72 56.51
C ASP A 358 -13.52 -11.32 57.02
N GLY A 359 -13.94 -11.22 58.29
CA GLY A 359 -14.49 -9.99 58.88
C GLY A 359 -16.01 -9.97 59.12
N ASP A 360 -16.47 -8.97 59.88
CA ASP A 360 -17.84 -8.82 60.40
C ASP A 360 -18.66 -7.70 59.69
N GLU A 361 -18.00 -6.73 59.03
CA GLU A 361 -18.64 -5.67 58.23
C GLU A 361 -19.07 -6.15 56.84
N TRP A 362 -18.50 -7.24 56.31
CA TRP A 362 -19.04 -7.93 55.13
C TRP A 362 -20.42 -8.54 55.42
N THR A 363 -21.48 -7.73 55.31
CA THR A 363 -22.89 -8.16 55.43
C THR A 363 -23.36 -8.98 54.23
N ASP A 364 -24.44 -9.76 54.38
CA ASP A 364 -25.07 -10.50 53.26
C ASP A 364 -25.36 -9.60 52.03
N GLU A 365 -25.67 -8.32 52.26
CA GLU A 365 -25.99 -7.31 51.24
C GLU A 365 -24.73 -6.81 50.51
N ARG A 366 -23.66 -6.51 51.26
CA ARG A 366 -22.35 -6.13 50.69
C ARG A 366 -21.72 -7.28 49.90
N ARG A 367 -21.83 -8.52 50.41
CA ARG A 367 -21.38 -9.75 49.72
C ARG A 367 -22.15 -9.95 48.42
N ALA A 368 -23.48 -9.88 48.46
CA ALA A 368 -24.32 -10.00 47.27
C ALA A 368 -24.00 -8.93 46.22
N LYS A 369 -23.69 -7.70 46.63
CA LYS A 369 -23.28 -6.65 45.67
C LYS A 369 -21.91 -6.93 45.05
N LEU A 370 -20.91 -7.40 45.79
CA LEU A 370 -19.62 -7.79 45.20
C LEU A 370 -19.79 -8.98 44.23
N GLU A 371 -20.62 -9.96 44.60
CA GLU A 371 -20.97 -11.09 43.72
C GLU A 371 -21.69 -10.64 42.44
N GLU A 372 -22.61 -9.67 42.53
CA GLU A 372 -23.31 -9.05 41.39
C GLU A 372 -22.34 -8.31 40.45
N VAL A 373 -21.46 -7.47 41.01
CA VAL A 373 -20.52 -6.65 40.23
C VAL A 373 -19.44 -7.51 39.57
N ALA A 374 -18.89 -8.50 40.29
CA ALA A 374 -17.98 -9.44 39.68
C ALA A 374 -18.67 -10.29 38.60
N ALA A 375 -19.94 -10.67 38.81
CA ALA A 375 -20.70 -11.40 37.79
C ALA A 375 -20.96 -10.58 36.52
N SER A 376 -21.05 -9.24 36.56
CA SER A 376 -21.21 -8.42 35.35
C SER A 376 -19.92 -8.33 34.51
N LEU A 377 -18.73 -8.45 35.13
CA LEU A 377 -17.46 -8.46 34.39
C LEU A 377 -17.42 -9.52 33.28
N GLN A 378 -18.11 -10.65 33.45
CA GLN A 378 -18.11 -11.72 32.44
C GLN A 378 -18.73 -11.30 31.10
N GLU A 379 -19.50 -10.21 31.06
CA GLU A 379 -20.10 -9.68 29.83
C GLU A 379 -19.05 -9.00 28.94
N TYR A 380 -17.85 -8.68 29.47
CA TYR A 380 -16.75 -8.05 28.73
C TYR A 380 -15.64 -9.02 28.29
N PHE A 381 -15.55 -10.23 28.85
CA PHE A 381 -14.39 -11.13 28.70
C PHE A 381 -14.74 -12.50 28.11
N ARG A 382 -14.15 -12.84 26.96
CA ARG A 382 -14.31 -14.15 26.30
C ARG A 382 -13.21 -15.14 26.73
N VAL A 383 -13.59 -16.19 27.44
CA VAL A 383 -12.69 -17.27 27.87
C VAL A 383 -12.74 -18.50 26.95
N LYS A 384 -11.60 -19.19 26.80
CA LYS A 384 -11.44 -20.38 25.93
C LYS A 384 -11.81 -21.70 26.62
N LYS A 385 -11.95 -21.68 27.95
CA LYS A 385 -12.50 -22.73 28.81
C LYS A 385 -13.31 -22.04 29.90
N ALA A 386 -14.34 -22.68 30.44
CA ALA A 386 -15.04 -22.12 31.61
C ALA A 386 -14.10 -22.16 32.83
N VAL A 387 -14.12 -21.10 33.64
CA VAL A 387 -13.25 -20.92 34.80
C VAL A 387 -14.02 -20.41 36.02
N THR A 388 -13.57 -20.83 37.21
CA THR A 388 -13.90 -20.14 38.46
C THR A 388 -12.65 -19.38 38.90
N LEU A 389 -12.79 -18.07 39.12
CA LEU A 389 -11.84 -17.24 39.83
C LEU A 389 -12.19 -17.25 41.32
N THR A 390 -11.19 -17.41 42.16
CA THR A 390 -11.35 -17.51 43.62
C THR A 390 -10.63 -16.35 44.29
N PHE A 391 -11.32 -15.66 45.20
CA PHE A 391 -10.78 -14.49 45.89
C PHE A 391 -10.95 -14.64 47.39
N ASN A 392 -9.89 -14.39 48.15
CA ASN A 392 -10.04 -14.06 49.58
C ASN A 392 -10.46 -12.59 49.67
N VAL A 393 -11.37 -12.26 50.59
CA VAL A 393 -11.89 -10.90 50.77
C VAL A 393 -11.80 -10.53 52.24
N ASN A 394 -11.01 -9.50 52.54
CA ASN A 394 -10.68 -9.08 53.90
C ASN A 394 -11.26 -7.69 54.23
N GLU A 395 -11.15 -7.30 55.50
CA GLU A 395 -11.42 -5.95 56.00
C GLU A 395 -10.09 -5.27 56.36
N GLU A 396 -9.96 -3.97 56.05
CA GLU A 396 -8.72 -3.21 56.22
C GLU A 396 -8.99 -1.81 56.80
N ASP A 397 -8.36 -1.52 57.95
CA ASP A 397 -8.49 -0.25 58.68
C ASP A 397 -7.44 0.82 58.25
N GLU A 398 -6.68 0.61 57.16
CA GLU A 398 -5.58 1.51 56.78
C GLU A 398 -6.06 2.85 56.20
N SER A 399 -5.67 3.95 56.85
CA SER A 399 -6.12 5.30 56.50
C SER A 399 -5.45 5.82 55.21
N GLY A 400 -6.17 5.74 54.09
CA GLY A 400 -5.75 6.31 52.79
C GLY A 400 -6.17 5.48 51.57
N THR A 401 -6.56 4.23 51.78
CA THR A 401 -6.99 3.28 50.74
C THR A 401 -8.48 2.97 50.92
N LEU A 402 -9.28 3.04 49.86
CA LEU A 402 -10.73 2.73 49.91
C LEU A 402 -10.99 1.21 49.78
N ALA A 403 -10.30 0.59 48.84
CA ALA A 403 -10.22 -0.85 48.65
C ALA A 403 -8.88 -1.18 47.98
N SER A 404 -8.56 -2.46 47.85
CA SER A 404 -7.49 -2.93 46.95
C SER A 404 -7.82 -4.33 46.44
N ALA A 405 -7.37 -4.69 45.23
CA ALA A 405 -7.29 -6.09 44.83
C ALA A 405 -6.01 -6.42 44.04
N ASP A 406 -5.49 -7.64 44.24
CA ASP A 406 -4.23 -8.12 43.66
C ASP A 406 -4.32 -9.63 43.34
N SER A 407 -3.43 -10.12 42.47
CA SER A 407 -3.30 -11.52 42.10
C SER A 407 -1.83 -11.84 41.81
N GLU A 408 -1.26 -12.81 42.53
CA GLU A 408 0.17 -13.13 42.40
C GLU A 408 0.58 -13.43 40.94
N ARG A 409 1.79 -13.03 40.55
CA ARG A 409 2.36 -13.43 39.25
C ARG A 409 2.62 -14.93 39.21
N ILE A 410 2.33 -15.56 38.06
CA ILE A 410 2.53 -17.00 37.81
C ILE A 410 4.00 -17.47 37.91
N SER A 411 4.95 -16.57 38.12
CA SER A 411 6.37 -16.86 38.23
C SER A 411 7.10 -15.74 38.99
N THR A 412 8.14 -16.13 39.74
CA THR A 412 9.03 -15.18 40.44
C THR A 412 10.34 -14.89 39.69
N ALA A 413 10.56 -15.52 38.53
CA ALA A 413 11.79 -15.39 37.74
C ALA A 413 11.89 -14.04 37.00
N PRO A 414 13.07 -13.65 36.48
CA PRO A 414 13.19 -12.53 35.55
C PRO A 414 12.34 -12.77 34.29
N GLY A 415 11.59 -11.76 33.86
CA GLY A 415 10.65 -11.82 32.75
C GLY A 415 9.42 -10.93 32.98
N TYR A 416 8.63 -10.76 31.92
CA TYR A 416 7.23 -10.32 32.03
C TYR A 416 6.37 -11.53 32.37
N TRP A 417 5.47 -11.39 33.34
CA TRP A 417 4.59 -12.46 33.78
C TRP A 417 3.19 -11.96 34.06
N ARG A 418 2.22 -12.82 33.77
CA ARG A 418 0.80 -12.58 34.02
C ARG A 418 0.47 -12.82 35.49
N THR A 419 -0.58 -12.18 35.99
CA THR A 419 -1.20 -12.59 37.26
C THR A 419 -1.83 -13.98 37.12
N VAL A 420 -2.09 -14.67 38.24
CA VAL A 420 -2.82 -15.95 38.22
C VAL A 420 -4.18 -15.78 37.55
N VAL A 421 -4.95 -14.73 37.91
CA VAL A 421 -6.26 -14.43 37.31
C VAL A 421 -6.14 -14.20 35.80
N GLN A 422 -5.20 -13.36 35.35
CA GLN A 422 -4.97 -13.07 33.94
C GLN A 422 -4.60 -14.33 33.14
N ASN A 423 -3.69 -15.16 33.68
CA ASN A 423 -3.36 -16.44 33.07
C ASN A 423 -4.57 -17.37 32.98
N LYS A 424 -5.34 -17.48 34.07
CA LYS A 424 -6.47 -18.41 34.19
C LYS A 424 -7.60 -18.04 33.23
N LEU A 425 -7.93 -16.77 33.08
CA LEU A 425 -8.87 -16.27 32.08
C LEU A 425 -8.41 -16.59 30.65
N GLN A 426 -7.18 -16.20 30.28
CA GLN A 426 -6.72 -16.29 28.89
C GLN A 426 -6.38 -17.72 28.42
N THR A 427 -6.01 -18.61 29.34
CA THR A 427 -5.61 -20.00 29.03
C THR A 427 -6.62 -21.05 29.47
N GLY A 428 -7.45 -20.77 30.48
CA GLY A 428 -8.21 -21.77 31.21
C GLY A 428 -7.33 -22.75 31.99
N GLU A 429 -6.16 -22.31 32.47
CA GLU A 429 -5.22 -23.12 33.26
C GLU A 429 -4.92 -22.43 34.60
N ASP A 430 -5.11 -23.21 35.66
CA ASP A 430 -4.97 -22.80 37.04
C ASP A 430 -3.49 -22.92 37.46
N ALA A 431 -2.87 -21.80 37.84
CA ALA A 431 -1.42 -21.70 38.02
C ALA A 431 -0.96 -21.90 39.48
N ASN A 432 -1.79 -21.57 40.47
CA ASN A 432 -1.55 -21.82 41.90
C ASN A 432 -2.39 -23.02 42.44
N GLY A 433 -3.45 -23.42 41.72
CA GLY A 433 -4.03 -24.76 41.72
C GLY A 433 -5.16 -25.01 42.71
N ASN A 434 -4.96 -24.64 43.98
CA ASN A 434 -5.97 -24.75 45.06
C ASN A 434 -5.91 -23.53 46.03
N GLU A 435 -5.03 -22.58 45.76
CA GLU A 435 -4.88 -21.34 46.51
C GLU A 435 -5.76 -20.27 45.85
N ALA A 436 -6.14 -19.21 46.57
CA ALA A 436 -7.01 -18.18 45.98
C ALA A 436 -6.29 -17.50 44.80
N ASP A 437 -6.98 -17.33 43.68
CA ASP A 437 -6.44 -16.66 42.48
C ASP A 437 -6.06 -15.19 42.76
N GLY A 438 -6.78 -14.53 43.67
CA GLY A 438 -6.48 -13.18 44.13
C GLY A 438 -6.91 -12.89 45.56
N LEU A 439 -6.63 -11.65 45.97
CA LEU A 439 -6.98 -11.05 47.26
C LEU A 439 -7.73 -9.75 47.00
N ILE A 440 -8.73 -9.45 47.84
CA ILE A 440 -9.41 -8.17 47.92
C ILE A 440 -9.34 -7.70 49.39
N SER A 441 -9.03 -6.44 49.63
CA SER A 441 -9.19 -5.76 50.91
C SER A 441 -10.16 -4.59 50.75
N TRP A 442 -10.95 -4.28 51.80
CA TRP A 442 -11.94 -3.19 51.73
C TRP A 442 -12.02 -2.38 53.03
N ASN A 443 -12.10 -1.06 52.89
CA ASN A 443 -12.06 -0.12 54.02
C ASN A 443 -13.46 0.44 54.36
N TRP A 444 -14.01 -0.11 55.43
CA TRP A 444 -15.30 0.30 56.03
C TRP A 444 -15.15 1.36 57.14
N GLY A 445 -13.98 1.98 57.29
CA GLY A 445 -13.62 2.83 58.43
C GLY A 445 -14.50 4.06 58.67
N ASP A 446 -14.46 4.58 59.90
CA ASP A 446 -15.26 5.69 60.44
C ASP A 446 -15.18 6.98 59.57
N GLY A 447 -16.01 7.05 58.53
CA GLY A 447 -16.09 8.18 57.58
C GLY A 447 -16.46 7.78 56.15
N ASN A 448 -16.16 6.53 55.75
CA ASN A 448 -16.47 6.04 54.40
C ASN A 448 -17.95 5.64 54.30
N VAL A 449 -18.80 6.53 53.76
CA VAL A 449 -20.18 6.19 53.41
C VAL A 449 -20.20 5.58 52.01
N TRP A 450 -20.83 4.41 51.87
CA TRP A 450 -20.86 3.60 50.66
C TRP A 450 -22.30 3.38 50.20
N GLU A 451 -22.60 3.66 48.94
CA GLU A 451 -23.89 3.30 48.31
C GLU A 451 -23.70 2.07 47.40
N LEU A 452 -24.66 1.15 47.46
CA LEU A 452 -24.68 -0.14 46.76
C LEU A 452 -25.68 -0.16 45.58
N GLY A 453 -26.64 0.77 45.57
CA GLY A 453 -27.61 0.99 44.50
C GLY A 453 -27.09 1.88 43.38
N ASP A 454 -28.01 2.49 42.63
CA ASP A 454 -27.70 3.30 41.44
C ASP A 454 -27.82 4.82 41.68
N ASP A 455 -28.60 5.24 42.68
CA ASP A 455 -28.84 6.64 43.04
C ASP A 455 -27.74 7.20 43.98
N VAL A 456 -26.46 7.08 43.61
CA VAL A 456 -25.30 7.50 44.44
C VAL A 456 -25.30 9.03 44.63
N SER A 457 -25.19 9.52 45.88
CA SER A 457 -25.08 10.95 46.16
C SER A 457 -23.64 11.44 46.27
N ALA A 458 -23.43 12.76 46.14
CA ALA A 458 -22.11 13.41 46.20
C ALA A 458 -21.44 13.43 47.60
N GLU A 459 -22.02 12.73 48.59
CA GLU A 459 -21.43 12.52 49.93
C GLU A 459 -21.08 11.03 50.16
N GLU A 460 -21.25 10.18 49.14
CA GLU A 460 -21.14 8.71 49.20
C GLU A 460 -20.20 8.17 48.10
N PHE A 461 -19.50 7.08 48.39
CA PHE A 461 -18.66 6.38 47.41
C PHE A 461 -19.49 5.34 46.64
N ASP A 462 -19.32 5.30 45.32
CA ASP A 462 -19.92 4.30 44.44
C ASP A 462 -19.21 2.94 44.59
N PHE A 463 -19.80 2.02 45.36
CA PHE A 463 -19.28 0.68 45.55
C PHE A 463 -19.13 -0.10 44.23
N THR A 464 -20.00 0.16 43.24
CA THR A 464 -19.97 -0.56 41.96
C THR A 464 -18.76 -0.15 41.13
N SER A 465 -18.50 1.15 41.03
CA SER A 465 -17.36 1.67 40.27
C SER A 465 -16.03 1.20 40.89
N VAL A 466 -15.87 1.34 42.22
CA VAL A 466 -14.67 0.88 42.93
C VAL A 466 -14.48 -0.63 42.80
N ALA A 467 -15.54 -1.44 42.95
CA ALA A 467 -15.39 -2.90 42.83
C ALA A 467 -14.99 -3.36 41.42
N ILE A 468 -15.40 -2.66 40.35
CA ILE A 468 -14.92 -2.94 38.98
C ILE A 468 -13.45 -2.55 38.84
N HIS A 469 -13.10 -1.34 39.30
CA HIS A 469 -11.75 -0.78 39.29
C HIS A 469 -10.73 -1.71 39.94
N GLU A 470 -10.95 -2.09 41.20
CA GLU A 470 -10.00 -2.94 41.94
C GLU A 470 -9.81 -4.31 41.26
N LEU A 471 -10.91 -4.93 40.80
CA LEU A 471 -10.83 -6.22 40.12
C LEU A 471 -9.93 -6.17 38.87
N MET A 472 -9.78 -5.02 38.20
CA MET A 472 -8.84 -4.89 37.07
C MET A 472 -7.37 -4.96 37.48
N HIS A 473 -6.98 -4.49 38.66
CA HIS A 473 -5.62 -4.67 39.18
C HIS A 473 -5.29 -6.16 39.32
N ALA A 474 -6.20 -6.95 39.91
CA ALA A 474 -6.05 -8.42 39.96
C ALA A 474 -6.02 -9.08 38.57
N PHE A 475 -6.69 -8.49 37.56
CA PHE A 475 -6.64 -8.93 36.16
C PHE A 475 -5.32 -8.51 35.44
N GLY A 476 -4.34 -7.95 36.17
CA GLY A 476 -3.03 -7.59 35.64
C GLY A 476 -2.97 -6.19 35.03
N TRP A 477 -3.95 -5.33 35.30
CA TRP A 477 -3.82 -3.88 35.09
C TRP A 477 -3.04 -3.26 36.25
N GLY A 478 -1.75 -3.54 36.33
CA GLY A 478 -0.88 -3.13 37.43
C GLY A 478 0.57 -3.04 37.00
N SER A 479 1.39 -2.29 37.75
CA SER A 479 2.82 -2.16 37.47
C SER A 479 3.65 -2.65 38.65
N THR A 480 4.75 -3.36 38.37
CA THR A 480 5.74 -3.72 39.41
C THR A 480 6.67 -2.58 39.80
N LEU A 481 6.60 -1.45 39.08
CA LEU A 481 7.43 -0.28 39.30
C LEU A 481 7.01 0.47 40.58
N LYS A 482 8.01 1.10 41.19
CA LYS A 482 8.00 1.69 42.53
C LYS A 482 8.56 3.11 42.46
N ALA A 483 8.67 3.72 43.64
CA ALA A 483 9.21 5.06 43.81
C ALA A 483 10.58 5.25 43.11
N PRO A 484 10.88 6.49 42.66
CA PRO A 484 12.19 6.87 42.10
C PRO A 484 13.38 6.22 42.82
N GLY A 485 14.20 5.47 42.07
CA GLY A 485 15.38 4.76 42.56
C GLY A 485 15.16 3.32 43.07
N GLU A 486 13.94 2.88 43.37
CA GLU A 486 13.66 1.53 43.91
C GLU A 486 13.62 0.40 42.86
N ASN A 487 13.60 0.76 41.57
CA ASN A 487 13.18 -0.10 40.45
C ASN A 487 14.17 -1.18 39.95
N GLN A 488 15.07 -1.64 40.84
CA GLN A 488 16.19 -2.55 40.54
C GLN A 488 15.80 -4.02 40.20
N GLY A 489 14.50 -4.32 40.11
CA GLY A 489 13.99 -5.65 39.78
C GLY A 489 14.07 -6.00 38.28
N MET A 490 13.92 -7.29 37.96
CA MET A 490 13.76 -7.80 36.58
C MET A 490 12.57 -8.77 36.43
N ASN A 491 11.78 -8.94 37.48
CA ASN A 491 10.48 -9.62 37.45
C ASN A 491 9.42 -8.52 37.30
N ARG A 492 8.60 -8.62 36.25
CA ARG A 492 7.70 -7.58 35.75
C ARG A 492 6.31 -8.16 35.47
N GLU A 493 5.29 -7.31 35.48
CA GLU A 493 3.94 -7.63 35.01
C GLU A 493 3.85 -7.44 33.50
N GLU A 494 2.95 -8.14 32.80
CA GLU A 494 2.81 -7.98 31.34
C GLU A 494 2.50 -6.52 30.95
N TYR A 495 1.78 -5.79 31.80
CA TYR A 495 1.52 -4.35 31.69
C TYR A 495 2.79 -3.49 31.70
N ASP A 496 3.83 -3.84 32.49
CA ASP A 496 5.09 -3.10 32.55
C ASP A 496 5.79 -3.03 31.18
N ARG A 497 5.55 -4.01 30.31
CA ARG A 497 6.10 -4.08 28.95
C ARG A 497 5.70 -2.86 28.10
N PHE A 498 4.51 -2.32 28.36
CA PHE A 498 3.86 -1.29 27.54
C PHE A 498 4.12 0.14 28.04
N ILE A 499 4.87 0.33 29.13
CA ILE A 499 5.15 1.66 29.67
C ILE A 499 6.26 2.35 28.87
N VAL A 500 5.97 3.53 28.34
CA VAL A 500 6.86 4.32 27.49
C VAL A 500 7.00 5.77 27.98
N THR A 501 8.03 6.47 27.51
CA THR A 501 8.12 7.93 27.63
C THR A 501 7.17 8.64 26.66
N ALA A 502 7.03 9.95 26.82
CA ALA A 502 6.32 10.86 25.91
C ALA A 502 6.87 10.92 24.46
N ASP A 503 7.90 10.13 24.13
CA ASP A 503 8.51 10.01 22.80
C ASP A 503 8.43 8.56 22.27
N GLY A 504 7.59 7.71 22.88
CA GLY A 504 7.42 6.29 22.52
C GLY A 504 8.56 5.37 22.97
N VAL A 505 9.56 5.87 23.69
CA VAL A 505 10.72 5.07 24.11
C VAL A 505 10.36 4.21 25.32
N ASN A 506 10.52 2.89 25.20
CA ASN A 506 10.26 1.94 26.29
C ASN A 506 11.17 2.23 27.51
N VAL A 507 10.59 2.21 28.72
CA VAL A 507 11.31 2.53 29.97
C VAL A 507 12.12 1.36 30.55
N LEU A 508 11.91 0.13 30.03
CA LEU A 508 12.53 -1.12 30.49
C LEU A 508 13.39 -1.79 29.40
N THR A 509 14.63 -1.33 29.24
CA THR A 509 15.59 -2.03 28.37
C THR A 509 16.02 -3.35 29.01
N ASN A 510 15.73 -4.48 28.38
CA ASN A 510 16.05 -5.83 28.91
C ASN A 510 15.53 -6.06 30.34
N LEU A 511 14.28 -5.67 30.62
CA LEU A 511 13.61 -5.73 31.94
C LEU A 511 14.17 -4.77 33.02
N GLN A 512 15.26 -4.06 32.74
CA GLN A 512 15.96 -3.19 33.67
C GLN A 512 15.46 -1.74 33.53
N TRP A 513 15.16 -1.12 34.67
CA TRP A 513 14.76 0.28 34.74
C TRP A 513 15.95 1.22 34.63
N SER A 514 15.86 2.22 33.75
CA SER A 514 16.82 3.32 33.68
C SER A 514 16.45 4.42 34.67
N THR A 515 17.37 4.78 35.58
CA THR A 515 17.18 5.90 36.52
C THR A 515 17.07 7.27 35.83
N VAL A 516 17.35 7.37 34.52
CA VAL A 516 17.02 8.54 33.68
C VAL A 516 15.50 8.75 33.56
N ASN A 517 14.70 7.73 33.88
CA ASN A 517 13.24 7.79 33.93
C ASN A 517 12.70 8.04 35.34
N ASP A 518 13.54 8.07 36.39
CA ASP A 518 13.10 8.35 37.76
C ASP A 518 12.30 9.67 37.91
N PRO A 519 12.65 10.79 37.25
CA PRO A 519 11.83 12.01 37.30
C PRO A 519 10.43 11.86 36.70
N LYS A 520 10.27 10.94 35.73
CA LYS A 520 9.04 10.75 34.96
C LYS A 520 7.96 10.02 35.76
N LEU A 521 8.36 9.16 36.69
CA LEU A 521 7.45 8.56 37.68
C LEU A 521 6.67 9.60 38.49
N THR A 522 7.24 10.81 38.65
CA THR A 522 6.63 11.94 39.37
C THR A 522 6.33 13.15 38.46
N GLY A 523 6.04 12.92 37.18
CA GLY A 523 5.55 13.94 36.25
C GLY A 523 6.62 14.84 35.62
N GLY A 524 7.90 14.62 35.91
CA GLY A 524 9.01 15.26 35.21
C GLY A 524 9.09 14.82 33.75
N ASP A 525 9.70 15.63 32.89
CA ASP A 525 9.93 15.34 31.46
C ASP A 525 8.69 14.90 30.65
N ARG A 526 7.49 15.40 31.00
CA ARG A 526 6.15 15.01 30.49
C ARG A 526 5.57 13.70 31.04
N GLY A 527 6.18 13.07 32.04
CA GLY A 527 5.63 11.88 32.68
C GLY A 527 5.80 10.59 31.86
N LEU A 528 4.86 9.66 32.01
CA LEU A 528 4.87 8.32 31.43
C LEU A 528 3.52 7.98 30.80
N TYR A 529 3.55 7.09 29.82
CA TYR A 529 2.43 6.75 28.96
C TYR A 529 2.32 5.24 28.79
N PHE A 530 1.12 4.75 28.49
CA PHE A 530 0.90 3.41 27.98
C PHE A 530 0.99 3.47 26.44
N GLY A 531 1.90 2.66 25.90
CA GLY A 531 2.18 2.51 24.47
C GLY A 531 1.87 1.12 23.92
N GLY A 532 1.20 0.26 24.71
CA GLY A 532 0.47 -0.87 24.14
C GLY A 532 -0.54 -0.31 23.17
N SER A 533 -0.48 -0.77 21.92
CA SER A 533 -0.96 0.06 20.83
C SER A 533 -2.43 -0.15 20.51
N ASN A 534 -3.07 -1.21 21.05
CA ASN A 534 -4.54 -1.27 21.12
C ASN A 534 -5.07 -0.07 21.92
N ALA A 535 -4.33 0.42 22.93
CA ALA A 535 -4.64 1.70 23.57
C ALA A 535 -4.32 2.94 22.71
N VAL A 536 -3.30 2.86 21.84
CA VAL A 536 -2.82 3.99 21.02
C VAL A 536 -3.77 4.31 19.86
N GLU A 537 -4.18 3.31 19.07
CA GLU A 537 -5.10 3.54 17.95
C GLU A 537 -6.50 3.92 18.46
N ALA A 538 -6.97 3.27 19.54
CA ALA A 538 -8.15 3.69 20.32
C ALA A 538 -8.10 5.17 20.73
N TYR A 539 -6.93 5.66 21.17
CA TYR A 539 -6.72 7.05 21.53
C TYR A 539 -6.39 7.94 20.31
N GLY A 540 -6.92 7.61 19.13
CA GLY A 540 -6.75 8.36 17.88
C GLY A 540 -5.33 8.34 17.31
N GLY A 541 -4.55 7.32 17.64
CA GLY A 541 -3.13 7.18 17.33
C GLY A 541 -2.18 7.82 18.35
N TYR A 542 -2.67 8.44 19.44
CA TYR A 542 -1.83 9.13 20.41
C TYR A 542 -1.40 8.21 21.57
N LEU A 543 -0.25 8.49 22.21
CA LEU A 543 0.17 7.76 23.42
C LEU A 543 -0.75 8.10 24.61
N VAL A 544 -1.11 7.09 25.40
CA VAL A 544 -2.14 7.19 26.46
C VAL A 544 -1.52 7.64 27.79
N PRO A 545 -1.88 8.81 28.36
CA PRO A 545 -1.18 9.34 29.55
C PRO A 545 -1.48 8.55 30.84
N LEU A 546 -0.42 8.16 31.57
CA LEU A 546 -0.52 7.52 32.89
C LEU A 546 -0.37 8.54 34.03
N ARG A 547 -0.93 8.21 35.19
CA ARG A 547 -0.88 9.07 36.38
C ARG A 547 0.53 9.19 36.95
N THR A 548 1.19 10.31 36.67
CA THR A 548 2.52 10.63 37.18
C THR A 548 2.49 11.89 38.06
N SER A 549 1.97 11.73 39.27
CA SER A 549 1.78 12.78 40.28
C SER A 549 3.11 13.31 40.84
N THR A 550 3.18 14.61 41.15
CA THR A 550 4.40 15.26 41.70
C THR A 550 4.86 14.69 43.05
N ILE A 551 3.96 14.01 43.76
CA ILE A 551 4.25 13.16 44.92
C ILE A 551 4.00 11.71 44.49
N TRP A 552 4.98 10.83 44.73
CA TRP A 552 4.79 9.39 44.51
C TRP A 552 3.78 8.81 45.50
N SER A 553 2.82 8.06 44.98
CA SER A 553 1.74 7.39 45.72
C SER A 553 1.76 5.91 45.32
N GLY A 554 2.31 5.06 46.20
CA GLY A 554 2.38 3.61 45.94
C GLY A 554 0.97 3.01 45.85
N GLY A 555 0.72 2.18 44.84
CA GLY A 555 -0.62 1.69 44.51
C GLY A 555 -1.43 2.65 43.64
N SER A 556 -1.00 3.90 43.39
CA SER A 556 -1.80 4.83 42.58
C SER A 556 -1.04 5.59 41.48
N SER A 557 0.21 6.02 41.70
CA SER A 557 1.07 6.48 40.60
C SER A 557 1.30 5.33 39.60
N ILE A 558 1.27 5.59 38.29
CA ILE A 558 1.46 4.66 37.14
C ILE A 558 0.57 3.40 37.03
N HIS A 559 -0.11 2.98 38.09
CA HIS A 559 -1.17 1.95 38.04
C HIS A 559 -2.43 2.44 37.30
N HIS A 560 -2.58 3.77 37.16
CA HIS A 560 -3.79 4.44 36.66
C HIS A 560 -3.57 5.29 35.41
N LEU A 561 -4.66 5.54 34.71
CA LEU A 561 -4.80 6.58 33.70
C LEU A 561 -4.68 7.97 34.35
N SER A 562 -4.26 8.97 33.57
CA SER A 562 -4.02 10.34 34.04
C SER A 562 -5.30 11.07 34.44
N ASP A 563 -5.48 11.33 35.74
CA ASP A 563 -6.62 12.09 36.28
C ASP A 563 -6.74 13.52 35.71
N ALA A 564 -5.63 14.14 35.32
CA ALA A 564 -5.61 15.47 34.70
C ALA A 564 -5.95 15.46 33.19
N THR A 565 -6.05 14.26 32.59
CA THR A 565 -6.41 14.04 31.18
C THR A 565 -7.85 13.57 31.07
N PHE A 566 -8.20 12.51 31.81
CA PHE A 566 -9.50 11.84 31.80
C PHE A 566 -10.34 12.33 32.98
N ALA A 567 -11.10 13.41 32.77
CA ALA A 567 -11.76 14.16 33.84
C ALA A 567 -13.16 14.64 33.47
N GLY A 568 -14.05 14.74 34.47
CA GLY A 568 -15.45 15.11 34.26
C GLY A 568 -16.19 14.04 33.45
N ASP A 569 -16.94 14.47 32.42
CA ASP A 569 -17.68 13.57 31.53
C ASP A 569 -16.79 12.53 30.80
N ASP A 570 -15.47 12.72 30.76
CA ASP A 570 -14.48 11.79 30.17
C ASP A 570 -13.69 10.97 31.21
N GLN A 571 -14.16 10.91 32.47
CA GLN A 571 -13.59 10.03 33.49
C GLN A 571 -13.70 8.55 33.05
N LYS A 572 -12.67 7.76 33.34
CA LYS A 572 -12.53 6.33 33.05
C LYS A 572 -12.70 5.53 34.34
N ILE A 573 -12.89 4.21 34.26
CA ILE A 573 -12.88 3.37 35.48
C ILE A 573 -11.48 3.36 36.08
N MET A 574 -10.44 3.21 35.25
CA MET A 574 -9.04 3.13 35.71
C MET A 574 -8.37 4.49 35.98
N ASN A 575 -9.17 5.52 36.31
CA ASN A 575 -8.73 6.74 36.99
C ASN A 575 -8.43 6.45 38.46
N SER A 576 -7.49 7.16 39.10
CA SER A 576 -7.24 6.99 40.55
C SER A 576 -8.19 7.81 41.43
N GLY A 577 -8.74 8.89 40.88
CA GLY A 577 -9.63 9.80 41.58
C GLY A 577 -11.07 9.29 41.63
N THR A 578 -11.37 8.35 42.54
CA THR A 578 -12.76 8.00 42.92
C THR A 578 -13.27 9.00 43.96
N GLU A 579 -13.67 10.19 43.49
CA GLU A 579 -14.36 11.18 44.32
C GLU A 579 -15.74 10.68 44.79
N GLN A 580 -16.31 11.32 45.82
CA GLN A 580 -17.66 11.01 46.29
C GLN A 580 -18.71 11.47 45.27
N GLY A 581 -19.65 10.60 44.93
CA GLY A 581 -20.60 10.77 43.84
C GLY A 581 -20.69 9.56 42.91
N PRO A 582 -21.56 9.63 41.88
CA PRO A 582 -21.66 8.61 40.84
C PRO A 582 -20.41 8.63 39.94
N ALA A 583 -19.85 7.44 39.69
CA ALA A 583 -18.61 7.27 38.91
C ALA A 583 -18.82 6.29 37.74
N PRO A 584 -17.88 6.16 36.78
CA PRO A 584 -18.00 5.24 35.64
C PRO A 584 -18.18 3.77 36.07
N ARG A 585 -19.13 3.07 35.44
CA ARG A 585 -19.48 1.65 35.71
C ARG A 585 -19.43 0.74 34.47
N VAL A 586 -18.99 1.29 33.35
CA VAL A 586 -18.85 0.62 32.05
C VAL A 586 -17.49 1.00 31.49
N PHE A 587 -16.72 0.04 30.98
CA PHE A 587 -15.43 0.30 30.37
C PHE A 587 -15.60 1.11 29.07
N SER A 588 -14.76 2.12 28.89
CA SER A 588 -14.57 2.74 27.57
C SER A 588 -13.89 1.78 26.61
N GLU A 589 -14.02 2.03 25.30
CA GLU A 589 -13.37 1.17 24.28
C GLU A 589 -11.84 1.22 24.39
N LEU A 590 -11.28 2.38 24.75
CA LEU A 590 -9.88 2.55 25.17
C LEU A 590 -9.46 1.57 26.30
N GLU A 591 -10.28 1.41 27.34
CA GLU A 591 -9.97 0.49 28.44
C GLU A 591 -10.10 -0.98 28.03
N LEU A 592 -11.10 -1.32 27.22
CA LEU A 592 -11.20 -2.65 26.62
C LEU A 592 -10.06 -2.97 25.65
N ALA A 593 -9.47 -1.95 25.03
CA ALA A 593 -8.35 -2.08 24.12
C ALA A 593 -7.00 -2.21 24.87
N ILE A 594 -6.79 -1.50 25.97
CA ILE A 594 -5.68 -1.79 26.93
C ILE A 594 -5.73 -3.26 27.37
N LEU A 595 -6.93 -3.79 27.64
CA LEU A 595 -7.09 -5.22 27.95
C LEU A 595 -6.74 -6.14 26.75
N ARG A 596 -6.90 -5.71 25.50
CA ARG A 596 -6.43 -6.46 24.30
C ARG A 596 -4.90 -6.50 24.23
N ASP A 597 -4.21 -5.40 24.53
CA ASP A 597 -2.73 -5.39 24.67
C ASP A 597 -2.25 -6.37 25.73
N LEU A 598 -2.96 -6.42 26.88
CA LEU A 598 -2.73 -7.40 27.95
C LEU A 598 -3.10 -8.85 27.56
N GLY A 599 -3.60 -9.08 26.35
CA GLY A 599 -3.86 -10.40 25.76
C GLY A 599 -5.27 -10.95 25.96
N TYR A 600 -6.24 -10.13 26.37
CA TYR A 600 -7.64 -10.52 26.52
C TYR A 600 -8.42 -10.48 25.19
N ASP A 601 -9.45 -11.32 25.11
CA ASP A 601 -10.48 -11.31 24.05
C ASP A 601 -11.69 -10.56 24.65
N THR A 602 -11.84 -9.28 24.30
CA THR A 602 -12.77 -8.33 24.95
C THR A 602 -13.90 -7.85 24.04
N VAL A 603 -15.04 -7.51 24.64
CA VAL A 603 -16.25 -7.04 23.93
C VAL A 603 -16.93 -5.86 24.60
N MET A 604 -17.54 -5.02 23.78
CA MET A 604 -18.62 -4.11 24.21
C MET A 604 -19.95 -4.87 24.15
N PRO A 605 -20.72 -4.97 25.25
CA PRO A 605 -22.02 -5.62 25.23
C PRO A 605 -23.05 -4.83 24.41
N GLU A 606 -23.86 -5.50 23.57
CA GLU A 606 -24.85 -4.88 22.64
C GLU A 606 -25.91 -3.99 23.32
N SER A 607 -26.03 -4.07 24.63
CA SER A 607 -26.80 -3.14 25.46
C SER A 607 -26.12 -3.09 26.83
N PRO A 608 -25.28 -2.09 27.12
CA PRO A 608 -24.70 -1.96 28.44
C PRO A 608 -25.82 -1.67 29.46
N PRO A 609 -25.63 -2.02 30.75
CA PRO A 609 -26.58 -1.67 31.81
C PRO A 609 -26.88 -0.16 31.86
N TYR A 610 -25.95 0.68 31.39
CA TYR A 610 -26.15 2.09 31.12
C TYR A 610 -25.24 2.54 29.95
N ALA A 611 -25.75 3.31 28.99
CA ALA A 611 -25.00 3.85 27.85
C ALA A 611 -24.89 5.39 27.99
N PRO A 612 -23.80 6.04 27.54
CA PRO A 612 -23.58 6.19 26.09
C PRO A 612 -22.12 6.20 25.55
N ALA A 613 -21.98 5.72 24.31
CA ALA A 613 -21.07 6.18 23.23
C ALA A 613 -19.53 5.87 23.25
N ASP A 614 -19.18 4.91 22.36
CA ASP A 614 -18.22 5.01 21.23
C ASP A 614 -16.66 4.93 21.39
N SER A 615 -16.05 4.08 20.54
CA SER A 615 -14.80 4.17 19.73
C SER A 615 -13.47 3.41 20.07
N GLU A 616 -13.35 2.15 19.60
CA GLU A 616 -12.22 1.50 18.82
C GLU A 616 -10.84 1.30 19.57
N GLU A 617 -9.65 0.81 19.09
CA GLU A 617 -9.12 0.05 17.90
C GLU A 617 -7.91 -0.94 18.27
N GLU A 618 -6.69 -0.92 17.66
CA GLU A 618 -5.61 -1.99 17.73
C GLU A 618 -4.07 -1.58 17.88
N GLN A 619 -3.14 -2.52 18.27
CA GLN A 619 -1.75 -2.81 17.71
C GLN A 619 -0.51 -3.22 18.63
N SER A 620 0.51 -3.84 17.97
CA SER A 620 2.04 -3.83 18.03
C SER A 620 2.93 -4.04 19.32
N GLU A 621 4.29 -4.31 19.33
CA GLU A 621 5.36 -4.58 18.29
C GLU A 621 6.71 -5.30 18.79
N GLU A 622 7.63 -5.62 17.83
CA GLU A 622 9.15 -5.75 17.76
C GLU A 622 10.07 -6.49 18.81
N ASP A 623 11.38 -6.86 18.63
CA ASP A 623 12.31 -7.25 17.49
C ASP A 623 13.40 -8.31 18.02
N GLU A 624 14.72 -8.51 17.71
CA GLU A 624 15.84 -7.87 16.93
C GLU A 624 17.01 -8.85 16.53
N GLU A 625 17.81 -8.49 15.50
CA GLU A 625 19.24 -8.80 15.18
C GLU A 625 19.71 -10.00 14.27
N ALA A 626 21.00 -9.99 13.84
CA ALA A 626 21.49 -10.44 12.50
C ALA A 626 22.95 -11.02 12.43
N ALA A 627 23.45 -11.43 11.23
CA ALA A 627 24.88 -11.75 10.95
C ALA A 627 25.29 -11.90 9.45
N ALA A 628 26.60 -11.71 9.17
CA ALA A 628 27.43 -12.17 8.03
C ALA A 628 27.42 -11.39 6.66
N PRO A 629 28.56 -11.36 5.91
CA PRO A 629 28.74 -10.53 4.70
C PRO A 629 28.08 -11.12 3.43
N PRO A 630 27.76 -10.29 2.42
CA PRO A 630 26.70 -10.60 1.45
C PRO A 630 27.14 -11.41 0.23
N ALA A 631 26.15 -12.12 -0.34
CA ALA A 631 26.11 -12.58 -1.73
C ALA A 631 25.78 -11.38 -2.68
N PRO A 632 25.89 -11.50 -4.02
CA PRO A 632 25.45 -10.45 -4.95
C PRO A 632 24.06 -9.90 -4.59
N ARG A 633 23.94 -8.57 -4.58
CA ARG A 633 22.80 -7.85 -3.99
C ARG A 633 21.49 -8.27 -4.67
N PRO A 634 20.53 -8.89 -3.96
CA PRO A 634 19.21 -9.12 -4.51
C PRO A 634 18.52 -7.76 -4.69
N PRO A 635 17.89 -7.49 -5.84
CA PRO A 635 17.25 -6.19 -6.06
C PRO A 635 16.08 -6.01 -5.08
N ALA A 636 15.92 -4.79 -4.55
CA ALA A 636 14.96 -4.51 -3.49
C ALA A 636 13.54 -4.35 -4.08
N PRO A 637 12.51 -5.09 -3.62
CA PRO A 637 11.17 -4.98 -4.17
C PRO A 637 10.61 -3.58 -3.89
N ALA A 638 10.12 -2.89 -4.92
CA ALA A 638 9.65 -1.52 -4.75
C ALA A 638 8.42 -1.48 -3.83
N PRO A 639 8.34 -0.55 -2.86
CA PRO A 639 7.15 -0.40 -2.02
C PRO A 639 5.94 -0.01 -2.89
N ALA A 640 4.73 -0.29 -2.41
CA ALA A 640 3.48 -0.08 -3.17
C ALA A 640 3.23 1.39 -3.60
N SER A 641 3.97 2.35 -3.04
CA SER A 641 4.02 3.76 -3.44
C SER A 641 4.85 4.04 -4.70
N LEU A 642 5.87 3.21 -4.98
CA LEU A 642 6.76 3.32 -6.15
C LEU A 642 6.51 2.24 -7.20
N ALA A 643 5.93 1.09 -6.80
CA ALA A 643 5.50 0.05 -7.72
C ALA A 643 4.55 0.63 -8.79
N PRO A 644 4.73 0.31 -10.09
CA PRO A 644 3.90 0.86 -11.14
C PRO A 644 2.46 0.37 -10.99
N ARG A 645 1.53 1.28 -10.66
CA ARG A 645 0.09 1.03 -10.80
C ARG A 645 -0.18 0.65 -12.27
N LYS A 646 -0.54 -0.61 -12.49
CA LYS A 646 -0.90 -1.12 -13.82
C LYS A 646 -2.08 -0.33 -14.40
N THR A 647 -2.09 -0.11 -15.71
CA THR A 647 -3.31 0.40 -16.35
C THR A 647 -4.42 -0.64 -16.29
N TRP A 648 -5.69 -0.21 -16.37
CA TRP A 648 -6.81 -1.16 -16.35
C TRP A 648 -6.71 -2.18 -17.50
N ASN A 649 -6.17 -1.77 -18.66
CA ASN A 649 -5.90 -2.67 -19.77
C ASN A 649 -4.89 -3.77 -19.39
N GLU A 650 -3.78 -3.44 -18.74
CA GLU A 650 -2.77 -4.41 -18.28
C GLU A 650 -3.29 -5.36 -17.20
N VAL A 651 -4.14 -4.86 -16.28
CA VAL A 651 -4.81 -5.70 -15.27
C VAL A 651 -5.74 -6.70 -15.95
N VAL A 652 -6.55 -6.24 -16.90
CA VAL A 652 -7.48 -7.09 -17.66
C VAL A 652 -6.73 -8.10 -18.53
N ALA A 653 -5.65 -7.69 -19.20
CA ALA A 653 -4.79 -8.60 -19.96
C ALA A 653 -4.24 -9.73 -19.07
N GLN A 654 -3.63 -9.38 -17.92
CA GLN A 654 -3.09 -10.36 -16.99
C GLN A 654 -4.16 -11.35 -16.48
N ILE A 655 -5.38 -10.86 -16.18
CA ILE A 655 -6.50 -11.71 -15.77
C ILE A 655 -6.89 -12.68 -16.89
N VAL A 656 -7.03 -12.18 -18.13
CA VAL A 656 -7.44 -12.97 -19.30
C VAL A 656 -6.37 -14.00 -19.69
N ASP A 657 -5.09 -13.68 -19.54
CA ASP A 657 -3.98 -14.60 -19.84
C ASP A 657 -3.83 -15.68 -18.77
N SER A 658 -3.95 -15.31 -17.48
CA SER A 658 -3.97 -16.25 -16.36
C SER A 658 -5.15 -17.24 -16.47
N TRP A 659 -6.33 -16.73 -16.83
CA TRP A 659 -7.51 -17.54 -17.16
C TRP A 659 -7.25 -18.48 -18.34
N SER A 660 -6.64 -17.98 -19.42
CA SER A 660 -6.32 -18.77 -20.62
C SER A 660 -5.35 -19.92 -20.31
N ALA A 661 -4.26 -19.64 -19.58
CA ALA A 661 -3.29 -20.63 -19.14
C ALA A 661 -3.91 -21.69 -18.20
N SER A 662 -4.79 -21.25 -17.29
CA SER A 662 -5.51 -22.14 -16.36
C SER A 662 -6.45 -23.10 -17.10
N ASN A 663 -7.16 -22.62 -18.13
CA ASN A 663 -8.03 -23.46 -18.95
C ASN A 663 -7.24 -24.46 -19.81
N GLN A 664 -6.10 -24.06 -20.40
CA GLN A 664 -5.26 -25.00 -21.14
C GLN A 664 -4.71 -26.10 -20.22
N ALA A 665 -4.18 -25.73 -19.05
CA ALA A 665 -3.71 -26.70 -18.05
C ALA A 665 -4.83 -27.66 -17.60
N TRP A 666 -6.07 -27.18 -17.51
CA TRP A 666 -7.24 -28.03 -17.27
C TRP A 666 -7.52 -29.00 -18.42
N VAL A 667 -7.58 -28.54 -19.69
CA VAL A 667 -7.80 -29.41 -20.86
C VAL A 667 -6.69 -30.45 -21.01
N ASP A 668 -5.43 -30.05 -20.81
CA ASP A 668 -4.26 -30.93 -20.81
C ASP A 668 -4.43 -32.06 -19.78
N SER A 669 -4.98 -31.76 -18.60
CA SER A 669 -5.20 -32.74 -17.51
C SER A 669 -6.31 -33.78 -17.77
N LEU A 670 -7.21 -33.54 -18.74
CA LEU A 670 -8.35 -34.42 -18.99
C LEU A 670 -7.94 -35.76 -19.64
N ASP A 671 -8.43 -36.87 -19.09
CA ASP A 671 -8.37 -38.22 -19.66
C ASP A 671 -9.46 -38.41 -20.73
N VAL A 672 -9.37 -37.61 -21.80
CA VAL A 672 -10.22 -37.67 -23.00
C VAL A 672 -9.36 -37.63 -24.26
N ASP A 673 -9.94 -38.00 -25.41
CA ASP A 673 -9.20 -37.97 -26.68
C ASP A 673 -8.93 -36.54 -27.21
N GLU A 674 -7.90 -36.43 -28.04
CA GLU A 674 -7.40 -35.16 -28.59
C GLU A 674 -8.46 -34.38 -29.41
N ALA A 675 -9.43 -35.08 -30.03
CA ALA A 675 -10.50 -34.40 -30.75
C ALA A 675 -11.45 -33.70 -29.76
N ARG A 676 -11.74 -34.34 -28.62
CA ARG A 676 -12.53 -33.71 -27.56
C ARG A 676 -11.77 -32.61 -26.81
N LYS A 677 -10.44 -32.66 -26.76
CA LYS A 677 -9.60 -31.53 -26.27
C LYS A 677 -9.69 -30.33 -27.20
N ALA A 678 -9.47 -30.53 -28.51
CA ALA A 678 -9.61 -29.47 -29.51
C ALA A 678 -11.01 -28.84 -29.55
N GLU A 679 -12.08 -29.60 -29.31
CA GLU A 679 -13.45 -29.06 -29.16
C GLU A 679 -13.60 -28.13 -27.93
N LEU A 680 -12.90 -28.42 -26.82
CA LEU A 680 -12.89 -27.58 -25.62
C LEU A 680 -12.02 -26.33 -25.80
N GLU A 681 -10.82 -26.48 -26.36
CA GLU A 681 -9.91 -25.37 -26.69
C GLU A 681 -10.60 -24.37 -27.63
N ALA A 682 -11.22 -24.85 -28.70
CA ALA A 682 -12.01 -24.01 -29.62
C ALA A 682 -13.20 -23.32 -28.92
N SER A 683 -13.80 -23.96 -27.91
CA SER A 683 -14.89 -23.36 -27.13
C SER A 683 -14.39 -22.24 -26.20
N PHE A 684 -13.23 -22.42 -25.54
CA PHE A 684 -12.61 -21.38 -24.71
C PHE A 684 -12.09 -20.21 -25.56
N ALA A 685 -11.45 -20.49 -26.71
CA ALA A 685 -11.01 -19.45 -27.64
C ALA A 685 -12.19 -18.63 -28.20
N ALA A 686 -13.30 -19.28 -28.56
CA ALA A 686 -14.52 -18.59 -28.98
C ALA A 686 -15.13 -17.74 -27.84
N PHE A 687 -15.09 -18.21 -26.59
CA PHE A 687 -15.51 -17.40 -25.44
C PHE A 687 -14.62 -16.17 -25.24
N LYS A 688 -13.29 -16.34 -25.31
CA LYS A 688 -12.29 -15.26 -25.21
C LYS A 688 -12.59 -14.16 -26.24
N ARG A 689 -12.62 -14.51 -27.54
CA ARG A 689 -12.93 -13.59 -28.66
C ARG A 689 -14.33 -12.97 -28.66
N THR A 690 -15.29 -13.52 -27.90
CA THR A 690 -16.66 -12.96 -27.84
C THR A 690 -16.88 -12.04 -26.64
N PHE A 691 -16.21 -12.32 -25.51
CA PHE A 691 -16.55 -11.71 -24.21
C PHE A 691 -15.36 -11.15 -23.44
N LEU A 692 -14.13 -11.56 -23.74
CA LEU A 692 -12.90 -11.11 -23.09
C LEU A 692 -11.89 -10.57 -24.12
N ASN A 693 -12.38 -10.22 -25.31
CA ASN A 693 -11.56 -9.88 -26.47
C ASN A 693 -10.73 -8.64 -26.16
N GLN A 694 -9.41 -8.74 -26.24
CA GLN A 694 -8.52 -7.62 -25.96
C GLN A 694 -8.51 -6.62 -27.12
N ALA A 695 -7.96 -5.42 -26.93
CA ALA A 695 -7.67 -4.53 -28.06
C ALA A 695 -6.25 -4.82 -28.55
N PRO A 696 -5.97 -4.71 -29.86
CA PRO A 696 -4.63 -4.91 -30.38
C PRO A 696 -3.72 -3.78 -29.89
N THR A 697 -2.50 -4.13 -29.50
CA THR A 697 -1.45 -3.17 -29.11
C THR A 697 -0.69 -2.78 -30.36
N VAL A 698 -0.44 -1.48 -30.58
CA VAL A 698 0.31 -0.97 -31.74
C VAL A 698 1.44 -0.07 -31.28
N ASP A 699 2.64 -0.36 -31.76
CA ASP A 699 3.84 0.38 -31.37
C ASP A 699 4.09 1.61 -32.25
N PRO A 700 4.61 2.70 -31.67
CA PRO A 700 4.88 3.93 -32.41
C PRO A 700 6.20 3.85 -33.17
N VAL A 701 6.12 3.60 -34.48
CA VAL A 701 7.28 3.58 -35.38
C VAL A 701 7.97 4.95 -35.41
N GLN A 702 9.31 4.95 -35.44
CA GLN A 702 10.12 6.13 -35.71
C GLN A 702 10.96 5.91 -36.96
N VAL A 703 10.97 6.90 -37.84
CA VAL A 703 11.79 6.88 -39.06
C VAL A 703 12.97 7.83 -38.92
N THR A 704 14.18 7.34 -39.16
CA THR A 704 15.45 8.09 -39.22
C THR A 704 16.20 7.78 -40.54
N GLY A 705 17.48 8.18 -40.67
CA GLY A 705 18.40 7.65 -41.70
C GLY A 705 18.22 8.09 -43.17
N LEU A 706 17.53 9.19 -43.48
CA LEU A 706 17.24 9.61 -44.87
C LEU A 706 18.37 10.39 -45.57
N THR A 707 18.33 10.42 -46.91
CA THR A 707 19.11 11.37 -47.74
C THR A 707 18.33 11.89 -48.96
N GLY A 708 17.43 12.87 -48.76
CA GLY A 708 16.80 13.66 -49.83
C GLY A 708 15.27 13.55 -49.95
N ASP A 709 14.70 14.15 -51.01
CA ASP A 709 13.24 14.26 -51.26
C ASP A 709 12.56 12.90 -51.67
N GLU A 710 13.09 11.74 -51.27
CA GLU A 710 12.54 10.43 -51.64
C GLU A 710 11.38 10.00 -50.73
N ALA A 711 10.45 9.21 -51.27
CA ALA A 711 9.29 8.71 -50.52
C ALA A 711 9.67 7.51 -49.65
N ILE A 712 9.46 7.65 -48.34
CA ILE A 712 9.75 6.65 -47.32
C ILE A 712 8.66 5.58 -47.35
N THR A 713 9.01 4.33 -47.62
CA THR A 713 8.11 3.18 -47.41
C THR A 713 8.47 2.46 -46.12
N GLY A 714 7.49 2.19 -45.26
CA GLY A 714 7.67 1.44 -44.03
C GLY A 714 6.46 0.58 -43.70
N ARG A 715 6.49 -0.04 -42.51
CA ARG A 715 5.40 -0.85 -41.95
C ARG A 715 5.19 -0.42 -40.50
N ILE A 716 3.95 -0.45 -40.05
CA ILE A 716 3.57 -0.37 -38.64
C ILE A 716 3.05 -1.74 -38.27
N ASP A 717 3.62 -2.32 -37.22
CA ASP A 717 3.19 -3.60 -36.66
C ASP A 717 2.42 -3.40 -35.36
N ALA A 718 1.57 -4.39 -35.08
CA ALA A 718 0.66 -4.43 -33.95
C ALA A 718 0.38 -5.90 -33.64
N GLU A 719 0.15 -6.20 -32.36
CA GLU A 719 -0.15 -7.55 -31.88
C GLU A 719 -1.56 -7.62 -31.31
N ASP A 720 -2.27 -8.69 -31.62
CA ASP A 720 -3.59 -9.00 -31.08
C ASP A 720 -3.51 -10.26 -30.22
N ALA A 721 -3.80 -10.10 -28.92
CA ALA A 721 -3.68 -11.17 -27.92
C ALA A 721 -4.74 -12.30 -28.08
N ASP A 722 -5.69 -12.12 -28.99
CA ASP A 722 -6.74 -13.07 -29.31
C ASP A 722 -6.50 -13.77 -30.66
N GLY A 723 -5.59 -13.23 -31.49
CA GLY A 723 -5.23 -13.71 -32.82
C GLY A 723 -6.27 -13.38 -33.91
N ASP A 724 -7.02 -12.29 -33.74
CA ASP A 724 -7.92 -11.76 -34.77
C ASP A 724 -7.15 -10.92 -35.82
N GLU A 725 -7.78 -10.69 -36.98
CA GLU A 725 -7.16 -9.94 -38.09
C GLU A 725 -7.12 -8.43 -37.77
N ILE A 726 -5.95 -7.82 -37.87
CA ILE A 726 -5.74 -6.39 -37.55
C ILE A 726 -5.83 -5.55 -38.82
N SER A 727 -6.57 -4.44 -38.74
CA SER A 727 -6.64 -3.41 -39.79
C SER A 727 -6.13 -2.06 -39.29
N TYR A 728 -5.39 -1.33 -40.12
CA TYR A 728 -4.76 -0.06 -39.74
C TYR A 728 -5.46 1.14 -40.40
N ARG A 729 -5.69 2.21 -39.64
CA ARG A 729 -6.33 3.45 -40.14
C ARG A 729 -5.58 4.70 -39.71
N LEU A 730 -5.46 5.66 -40.63
CA LEU A 730 -4.90 6.97 -40.35
C LEU A 730 -5.90 7.81 -39.54
N VAL A 731 -5.48 8.29 -38.37
CA VAL A 731 -6.27 9.13 -37.45
C VAL A 731 -5.97 10.61 -37.67
N SER A 732 -4.69 10.96 -37.88
CA SER A 732 -4.27 12.30 -38.28
C SER A 732 -3.01 12.22 -39.14
N GLY A 733 -3.00 12.94 -40.27
CA GLY A 733 -1.86 12.98 -41.17
C GLY A 733 -0.73 13.93 -40.72
N PRO A 734 0.40 13.92 -41.47
CA PRO A 734 1.54 14.80 -41.22
C PRO A 734 1.25 16.29 -41.48
N ARG A 735 2.14 17.18 -41.01
CA ARG A 735 2.04 18.64 -41.15
C ARG A 735 2.93 19.24 -42.25
N LEU A 736 4.03 18.57 -42.59
CA LEU A 736 5.09 19.05 -43.49
C LEU A 736 5.24 18.14 -44.72
N GLY A 737 4.94 16.85 -44.60
CA GLY A 737 4.77 15.93 -45.72
C GLY A 737 3.34 15.39 -45.86
N SER A 738 3.21 14.22 -46.48
CA SER A 738 1.94 13.51 -46.66
C SER A 738 2.15 12.01 -46.50
N VAL A 739 1.16 11.28 -45.95
CA VAL A 739 1.26 9.83 -45.76
C VAL A 739 0.08 9.10 -46.43
N VAL A 740 0.39 8.01 -47.11
CA VAL A 740 -0.56 6.97 -47.51
C VAL A 740 -0.35 5.79 -46.59
N LEU A 741 -1.39 5.35 -45.90
CA LEU A 741 -1.39 4.14 -45.07
C LEU A 741 -2.34 3.12 -45.72
N ASN A 742 -1.87 1.88 -45.85
CA ASN A 742 -2.67 0.75 -46.31
C ASN A 742 -3.26 -0.01 -45.10
N ASP A 743 -4.36 -0.72 -45.33
CA ASP A 743 -5.06 -1.46 -44.26
C ASP A 743 -4.20 -2.57 -43.62
N ASP A 744 -3.09 -2.99 -44.26
CA ASP A 744 -2.15 -4.04 -43.80
C ASP A 744 -0.97 -3.52 -42.93
N GLY A 745 -0.99 -2.23 -42.59
CA GLY A 745 0.03 -1.54 -41.80
C GLY A 745 1.20 -0.98 -42.61
N THR A 746 1.30 -1.30 -43.91
CA THR A 746 2.33 -0.67 -44.77
C THR A 746 1.97 0.78 -45.08
N TYR A 747 2.96 1.66 -45.09
CA TYR A 747 2.77 3.08 -45.38
C TYR A 747 3.80 3.62 -46.38
N THR A 748 3.46 4.75 -46.99
CA THR A 748 4.35 5.56 -47.81
C THR A 748 4.22 7.02 -47.38
N TYR A 749 5.24 7.56 -46.71
CA TYR A 749 5.34 9.00 -46.45
C TYR A 749 6.13 9.67 -47.58
N THR A 750 5.55 10.70 -48.17
CA THR A 750 6.26 11.59 -49.10
C THR A 750 6.58 12.89 -48.36
N PRO A 751 7.86 13.22 -48.14
CA PRO A 751 8.25 14.49 -47.52
C PRO A 751 7.78 15.69 -48.34
N GLY A 752 7.58 16.83 -47.67
CA GLY A 752 7.49 18.12 -48.37
C GLY A 752 8.83 18.48 -49.00
N ALA A 753 8.83 19.22 -50.10
CA ALA A 753 10.08 19.65 -50.75
C ALA A 753 10.92 20.50 -49.79
N ARG A 754 12.17 20.10 -49.53
CA ARG A 754 13.05 20.62 -48.46
C ARG A 754 12.57 20.30 -47.03
N PHE A 755 12.00 19.13 -46.80
CA PHE A 755 11.76 18.63 -45.45
C PHE A 755 13.09 18.35 -44.74
N ASP A 756 13.27 19.00 -43.59
CA ASP A 756 14.39 18.86 -42.68
C ASP A 756 13.81 19.00 -41.27
N GLY A 757 14.00 17.99 -40.41
CA GLY A 757 13.43 17.95 -39.06
C GLY A 757 12.32 16.92 -38.80
N VAL A 758 11.28 17.39 -38.11
CA VAL A 758 10.27 16.57 -37.44
C VAL A 758 8.91 16.66 -38.12
N ASP A 759 8.29 15.52 -38.41
CA ASP A 759 6.85 15.41 -38.67
C ASP A 759 6.25 14.21 -37.92
N SER A 760 4.93 14.11 -37.84
CA SER A 760 4.27 12.98 -37.15
C SER A 760 2.89 12.66 -37.72
N PHE A 761 2.52 11.38 -37.70
CA PHE A 761 1.19 10.94 -38.09
C PHE A 761 0.66 9.87 -37.13
N ARG A 762 -0.62 9.98 -36.75
CA ARG A 762 -1.25 9.06 -35.80
C ARG A 762 -2.05 8.01 -36.54
N VAL A 763 -1.88 6.75 -36.15
CA VAL A 763 -2.69 5.61 -36.64
C VAL A 763 -3.48 4.97 -35.51
N ILE A 764 -4.45 4.14 -35.87
CA ILE A 764 -5.14 3.21 -34.98
C ILE A 764 -5.08 1.82 -35.62
N ALA A 765 -4.71 0.80 -34.83
CA ALA A 765 -4.84 -0.61 -35.17
C ALA A 765 -6.16 -1.13 -34.58
N ILE A 766 -6.96 -1.84 -35.36
CA ILE A 766 -8.34 -2.25 -35.04
C ILE A 766 -8.47 -3.76 -35.28
N ASP A 767 -8.92 -4.50 -34.27
CA ASP A 767 -9.22 -5.93 -34.39
C ASP A 767 -10.52 -6.18 -35.18
N ALA A 768 -10.55 -7.25 -35.97
CA ALA A 768 -11.75 -7.75 -36.65
C ALA A 768 -12.70 -8.53 -35.74
N GLY A 769 -12.36 -8.67 -34.46
CA GLY A 769 -13.17 -9.36 -33.45
C GLY A 769 -14.39 -8.54 -33.00
N LEU A 770 -15.10 -9.06 -32.00
CA LEU A 770 -16.17 -8.28 -31.35
C LEU A 770 -15.53 -7.34 -30.33
N HIS A 771 -15.79 -6.03 -30.42
CA HIS A 771 -15.25 -5.01 -29.52
C HIS A 771 -15.94 -4.99 -28.15
N VAL A 772 -16.04 -6.17 -27.52
CA VAL A 772 -16.61 -6.40 -26.19
C VAL A 772 -15.57 -7.10 -25.33
N ASN A 773 -15.23 -6.45 -24.22
CA ASN A 773 -14.50 -7.07 -23.13
C ASN A 773 -15.31 -6.83 -21.85
N LEU A 774 -15.80 -7.89 -21.21
CA LEU A 774 -16.66 -7.78 -20.03
C LEU A 774 -15.93 -7.15 -18.86
N LEU A 775 -14.62 -7.37 -18.73
CA LEU A 775 -13.78 -6.76 -17.68
C LEU A 775 -13.36 -5.32 -18.04
N ASN A 776 -13.49 -4.91 -19.31
CA ASN A 776 -13.21 -3.56 -19.79
C ASN A 776 -14.32 -3.08 -20.75
N PRO A 777 -15.54 -2.84 -20.24
CA PRO A 777 -16.73 -2.58 -21.07
C PRO A 777 -16.66 -1.24 -21.85
N LEU A 778 -15.67 -0.41 -21.53
CA LEU A 778 -15.37 0.86 -22.20
C LEU A 778 -14.10 0.78 -23.07
N ARG A 779 -13.62 -0.42 -23.43
CA ARG A 779 -12.42 -0.56 -24.29
C ARG A 779 -12.61 0.16 -25.62
N GLY A 780 -11.53 0.76 -26.12
CA GLY A 780 -11.50 1.26 -27.48
C GLY A 780 -11.63 0.14 -28.51
N ILE A 781 -12.11 0.49 -29.71
CA ILE A 781 -12.14 -0.38 -30.91
C ILE A 781 -10.73 -0.76 -31.42
N GLY A 782 -9.67 -0.39 -30.71
CA GLY A 782 -8.29 -0.41 -31.19
C GLY A 782 -7.39 0.55 -30.41
N THR A 783 -6.09 0.25 -30.38
CA THR A 783 -5.06 1.13 -29.79
C THR A 783 -4.47 2.05 -30.85
N SER A 784 -3.96 3.23 -30.45
CA SER A 784 -3.43 4.22 -31.37
C SER A 784 -1.98 4.61 -31.09
N ALA A 785 -1.15 4.60 -32.12
CA ALA A 785 0.24 5.03 -32.06
C ALA A 785 0.47 6.39 -32.74
N PHE A 786 1.38 7.19 -32.19
CA PHE A 786 1.96 8.36 -32.86
C PHE A 786 3.28 7.95 -33.51
N ASN A 787 3.31 7.88 -34.83
CA ASN A 787 4.53 7.59 -35.57
C ASN A 787 5.28 8.89 -35.82
N LEU A 788 6.58 8.89 -35.55
CA LEU A 788 7.44 10.07 -35.69
C LEU A 788 8.35 9.93 -36.89
N ILE A 789 8.50 11.02 -37.64
CA ILE A 789 9.43 11.13 -38.76
C ILE A 789 10.49 12.11 -38.29
N ASN A 790 11.68 11.59 -37.99
CA ASN A 790 12.76 12.28 -37.30
C ASN A 790 14.01 12.28 -38.20
N HIS A 791 14.06 13.21 -39.16
CA HIS A 791 15.19 13.34 -40.07
C HIS A 791 16.04 14.54 -39.68
N ASN A 792 17.29 14.29 -39.27
CA ASN A 792 18.28 15.31 -38.87
C ASN A 792 17.80 16.28 -37.78
N ALA A 793 16.72 15.97 -37.05
CA ALA A 793 16.18 16.89 -36.06
C ALA A 793 17.03 16.99 -34.79
N ILE A 794 18.00 16.08 -34.60
CA ILE A 794 19.12 16.26 -33.68
C ILE A 794 20.37 16.28 -34.53
N THR A 795 21.16 17.34 -34.39
CA THR A 795 22.49 17.50 -34.97
C THR A 795 23.47 17.82 -33.86
N PHE A 796 24.74 17.49 -34.04
CA PHE A 796 25.81 17.80 -33.09
C PHE A 796 26.88 18.65 -33.79
N ASP A 797 27.35 19.68 -33.11
CA ASP A 797 28.43 20.55 -33.55
C ASP A 797 29.52 20.59 -32.47
N PHE A 798 30.76 20.31 -32.86
CA PHE A 798 31.86 19.99 -31.94
C PHE A 798 33.06 20.91 -32.15
N THR A 799 33.40 21.73 -31.14
CA THR A 799 34.59 22.58 -31.13
C THR A 799 35.77 21.80 -30.55
N PHE A 800 36.60 21.17 -31.38
CA PHE A 800 37.77 20.41 -30.90
C PHE A 800 39.00 21.31 -30.62
N ASP A 801 39.63 21.14 -29.46
CA ASP A 801 40.97 21.62 -29.10
C ASP A 801 41.91 20.42 -28.79
N GLY A 802 43.23 20.62 -28.87
CA GLY A 802 44.25 19.56 -28.79
C GLY A 802 44.66 18.96 -30.16
N GLU A 803 45.88 18.44 -30.26
CA GLU A 803 46.40 17.82 -31.51
C GLU A 803 46.05 16.32 -31.62
N GLU A 804 45.68 15.71 -30.48
CA GLU A 804 45.33 14.31 -30.30
C GLU A 804 43.95 13.95 -30.89
N TRP A 805 43.07 14.94 -31.05
CA TRP A 805 41.80 14.83 -31.77
C TRP A 805 42.01 14.77 -33.29
N THR A 806 42.56 13.64 -33.75
CA THR A 806 42.75 13.35 -35.18
C THR A 806 41.39 13.34 -35.92
N VAL A 807 41.40 13.62 -37.23
CA VAL A 807 40.18 13.62 -38.06
C VAL A 807 39.39 12.32 -37.91
N GLU A 808 40.07 11.18 -37.80
CA GLU A 808 39.46 9.86 -37.61
C GLU A 808 38.73 9.73 -36.27
N ARG A 809 39.30 10.26 -35.17
CA ARG A 809 38.66 10.33 -33.85
C ARG A 809 37.49 11.32 -33.83
N GLN A 810 37.67 12.50 -34.43
CA GLN A 810 36.61 13.51 -34.53
C GLN A 810 35.41 12.98 -35.33
N ASP A 811 35.65 12.32 -36.46
CA ASP A 811 34.61 11.78 -37.31
C ASP A 811 33.93 10.57 -36.65
N LYS A 812 34.67 9.77 -35.86
CA LYS A 812 34.07 8.71 -35.02
C LYS A 812 33.17 9.28 -33.91
N LEU A 813 33.57 10.35 -33.22
CA LEU A 813 32.70 11.00 -32.22
C LEU A 813 31.41 11.55 -32.86
N LYS A 814 31.52 12.16 -34.05
CA LYS A 814 30.34 12.65 -34.82
C LYS A 814 29.41 11.51 -35.23
N GLU A 815 29.97 10.38 -35.69
CA GLU A 815 29.22 9.16 -36.02
C GLU A 815 28.46 8.63 -34.79
N VAL A 816 29.17 8.45 -33.68
CA VAL A 816 28.60 7.92 -32.42
C VAL A 816 27.51 8.85 -31.87
N ALA A 817 27.75 10.15 -31.84
CA ALA A 817 26.77 11.14 -31.37
C ALA A 817 25.52 11.18 -32.27
N ALA A 818 25.68 11.16 -33.59
CA ALA A 818 24.54 11.10 -34.52
C ALA A 818 23.69 9.83 -34.29
N ASN A 819 24.34 8.69 -34.07
CA ASN A 819 23.69 7.41 -33.78
C ASN A 819 23.00 7.40 -32.40
N LEU A 820 23.60 8.02 -31.38
CA LEU A 820 22.95 8.27 -30.09
C LEU A 820 21.69 9.14 -30.26
N GLY A 821 21.72 10.12 -31.15
CA GLY A 821 20.58 10.97 -31.49
C GLY A 821 19.36 10.19 -31.98
N GLU A 822 19.52 9.05 -32.65
CA GLU A 822 18.38 8.28 -33.17
C GLU A 822 17.45 7.74 -32.07
N TYR A 823 17.98 7.45 -30.88
CA TYR A 823 17.20 7.00 -29.73
C TYR A 823 16.22 8.07 -29.20
N PHE A 824 16.42 9.37 -29.51
CA PHE A 824 15.69 10.48 -28.91
C PHE A 824 14.67 11.15 -29.85
N ARG A 825 13.47 11.42 -29.33
CA ARG A 825 12.39 12.16 -30.02
C ARG A 825 12.34 13.62 -29.59
N VAL A 826 12.63 14.52 -30.50
CA VAL A 826 12.48 15.97 -30.32
C VAL A 826 11.20 16.50 -30.97
N ASN A 827 10.69 17.64 -30.50
CA ASN A 827 9.48 18.29 -31.05
C ASN A 827 9.76 19.27 -32.21
N ARG A 828 11.03 19.54 -32.52
CA ARG A 828 11.54 20.38 -33.60
C ARG A 828 13.05 20.10 -33.81
N PRO A 829 13.67 20.55 -34.92
CA PRO A 829 15.13 20.54 -35.06
C PRO A 829 15.87 21.24 -33.94
N VAL A 830 16.95 20.62 -33.48
CA VAL A 830 17.95 21.17 -32.56
C VAL A 830 19.37 20.83 -33.04
N THR A 831 20.30 21.72 -32.73
CA THR A 831 21.74 21.45 -32.79
C THR A 831 22.26 21.51 -31.37
N LEU A 832 22.91 20.44 -30.93
CA LEU A 832 23.61 20.35 -29.66
C LEU A 832 25.07 20.76 -29.89
N THR A 833 25.52 21.81 -29.22
CA THR A 833 26.88 22.33 -29.31
C THR A 833 27.73 21.80 -28.16
N PHE A 834 28.92 21.28 -28.46
CA PHE A 834 29.87 20.78 -27.45
C PHE A 834 31.26 21.36 -27.71
N ASP A 835 31.87 21.93 -26.68
CA ASP A 835 33.31 22.21 -26.69
C ASP A 835 34.06 20.94 -26.23
N VAL A 836 35.09 20.54 -26.97
CA VAL A 836 35.75 19.23 -26.82
C VAL A 836 37.26 19.42 -26.67
N ASP A 837 37.85 18.91 -25.59
CA ASP A 837 39.28 19.07 -25.30
C ASP A 837 39.97 17.75 -24.88
N ILE A 838 41.14 17.86 -24.27
CA ILE A 838 42.03 16.75 -23.86
C ILE A 838 42.35 16.93 -22.38
N GLU A 839 42.02 15.92 -21.58
CA GLU A 839 42.39 15.84 -20.16
C GLU A 839 43.06 14.49 -19.89
N ASN A 840 44.40 14.51 -19.84
CA ASN A 840 45.18 13.33 -19.49
C ASN A 840 45.28 13.25 -17.95
N SER A 841 44.41 12.42 -17.36
CA SER A 841 44.33 12.15 -15.93
C SER A 841 44.60 10.67 -15.67
N ASP A 842 45.26 10.32 -14.56
CA ASP A 842 45.44 8.92 -14.16
C ASP A 842 44.09 8.25 -13.78
N ASP A 843 43.05 9.06 -13.48
CA ASP A 843 41.77 8.62 -12.90
C ASP A 843 40.57 8.67 -13.88
N LEU A 844 40.73 9.12 -15.13
CA LEU A 844 39.64 9.27 -16.11
C LEU A 844 40.02 8.78 -17.52
N LEU A 845 39.08 8.08 -18.18
CA LEU A 845 39.15 7.71 -19.61
C LEU A 845 38.66 8.84 -20.52
N ALA A 846 37.56 9.46 -20.10
CA ALA A 846 36.94 10.64 -20.68
C ALA A 846 36.10 11.32 -19.60
N SER A 847 35.42 12.42 -19.94
CA SER A 847 34.24 12.92 -19.23
C SER A 847 33.34 13.68 -20.20
N ALA A 848 32.03 13.73 -19.97
CA ALA A 848 31.17 14.74 -20.59
C ALA A 848 30.06 15.27 -19.66
N GLY A 849 29.65 16.52 -19.89
CA GLY A 849 28.68 17.19 -19.04
C GLY A 849 27.91 18.30 -19.73
N SER A 850 26.87 18.80 -19.07
CA SER A 850 26.08 19.96 -19.51
C SER A 850 25.55 20.71 -18.29
N PRO A 851 25.73 22.06 -18.21
CA PRO A 851 25.33 22.83 -17.04
C PRO A 851 23.82 22.82 -16.84
N HIS A 852 23.36 23.02 -15.60
CA HIS A 852 21.94 23.21 -15.32
C HIS A 852 21.42 24.52 -15.92
N ILE A 853 20.15 24.53 -16.34
CA ILE A 853 19.46 25.74 -16.85
C ILE A 853 19.22 26.82 -15.78
N SER A 854 19.59 26.57 -14.53
CA SER A 854 19.43 27.46 -13.37
C SER A 854 20.41 27.03 -12.28
N ASN A 855 20.85 27.99 -11.46
CA ASN A 855 21.67 27.75 -10.26
C ASN A 855 20.89 28.00 -8.96
N LEU A 856 19.56 28.14 -9.04
CA LEU A 856 18.69 28.29 -7.87
C LEU A 856 18.45 26.93 -7.18
N PRO A 857 18.01 26.92 -5.91
CA PRO A 857 17.46 25.73 -5.28
C PRO A 857 16.37 25.04 -6.12
N GLY A 858 16.31 23.71 -6.05
CA GLY A 858 15.34 22.87 -6.76
C GLY A 858 15.97 21.94 -7.79
N TYR A 859 15.11 21.17 -8.48
CA TYR A 859 15.50 20.21 -9.50
C TYR A 859 15.43 20.85 -10.89
N TRP A 860 16.54 20.86 -11.61
CA TRP A 860 16.72 21.50 -12.90
C TRP A 860 17.18 20.50 -13.96
N ARG A 861 17.02 20.87 -15.22
CA ARG A 861 17.48 20.10 -16.38
C ARG A 861 18.88 20.58 -16.76
N THR A 862 19.70 19.72 -17.35
CA THR A 862 20.87 20.19 -18.11
C THR A 862 20.41 21.02 -19.32
N VAL A 863 21.28 21.85 -19.89
CA VAL A 863 20.97 22.61 -21.10
C VAL A 863 20.63 21.65 -22.25
N VAL A 864 21.44 20.61 -22.46
CA VAL A 864 21.19 19.56 -23.47
C VAL A 864 19.81 18.91 -23.27
N GLN A 865 19.48 18.52 -22.04
CA GLN A 865 18.18 17.92 -21.70
C GLN A 865 17.01 18.88 -21.94
N GLN A 866 17.12 20.15 -21.54
CA GLN A 866 16.08 21.15 -21.83
C GLN A 866 15.93 21.40 -23.33
N LYS A 867 17.04 21.45 -24.08
CA LYS A 867 17.08 21.71 -25.52
C LYS A 867 16.45 20.58 -26.31
N LEU A 868 16.75 19.32 -25.99
CA LEU A 868 16.07 18.14 -26.56
C LEU A 868 14.56 18.14 -26.22
N LEU A 869 14.20 18.23 -24.94
CA LEU A 869 12.82 18.08 -24.49
C LEU A 869 11.90 19.21 -24.96
N THR A 870 12.40 20.45 -25.03
CA THR A 870 11.58 21.63 -25.35
C THR A 870 11.88 22.23 -26.71
N GLY A 871 12.97 21.85 -27.36
CA GLY A 871 13.50 22.50 -28.57
C GLY A 871 14.02 23.93 -28.35
N ARG A 872 14.05 24.43 -27.12
CA ARG A 872 14.54 25.78 -26.80
C ARG A 872 15.98 25.71 -26.30
N ASP A 873 16.83 26.48 -26.95
CA ASP A 873 18.12 26.87 -26.40
C ASP A 873 17.92 27.64 -25.07
N ALA A 874 18.76 27.36 -24.08
CA ALA A 874 18.69 27.93 -22.73
C ALA A 874 19.97 28.68 -22.29
N ASN A 875 21.07 28.57 -23.04
CA ASN A 875 22.36 29.21 -22.72
C ASN A 875 22.81 30.25 -23.80
N GLY A 876 22.13 30.29 -24.94
CA GLY A 876 22.19 31.33 -25.97
C GLY A 876 23.17 31.04 -27.10
N SER A 877 24.46 31.27 -26.85
CA SER A 877 25.54 31.08 -27.84
C SER A 877 26.79 30.45 -27.21
N LYS A 878 26.58 29.68 -26.13
CA LYS A 878 27.61 28.87 -25.48
C LYS A 878 27.46 27.42 -25.98
N ALA A 879 28.47 26.59 -25.76
CA ALA A 879 28.28 25.14 -25.89
C ALA A 879 27.21 24.66 -24.89
N ASP A 880 26.27 23.83 -25.36
CA ASP A 880 25.29 23.13 -24.53
C ASP A 880 25.95 22.18 -23.53
N GLY A 881 27.11 21.63 -23.87
CA GLY A 881 27.91 20.79 -23.00
C GLY A 881 29.41 20.84 -23.29
N THR A 882 30.18 20.04 -22.56
CA THR A 882 31.63 19.86 -22.73
C THR A 882 31.98 18.37 -22.77
N ILE A 883 33.08 18.03 -23.44
CA ILE A 883 33.64 16.68 -23.49
C ILE A 883 35.17 16.77 -23.32
N SER A 884 35.75 16.00 -22.42
CA SER A 884 37.19 15.90 -22.22
C SER A 884 37.62 14.45 -22.43
N TRP A 885 38.79 14.20 -23.02
CA TRP A 885 39.20 12.84 -23.38
C TRP A 885 40.67 12.54 -23.07
N ASN A 886 40.95 11.34 -22.56
CA ASN A 886 42.30 10.86 -22.27
C ASN A 886 42.82 9.94 -23.39
N PHE A 887 43.94 10.31 -24.00
CA PHE A 887 44.64 9.49 -24.99
C PHE A 887 46.07 9.11 -24.58
N GLU A 888 46.51 9.46 -23.37
CA GLU A 888 47.85 9.13 -22.85
C GLU A 888 47.81 7.74 -22.19
N ASP A 889 48.75 6.86 -22.57
CA ASP A 889 48.85 5.43 -22.20
C ASP A 889 47.61 4.53 -22.46
N HIS A 890 46.50 5.08 -22.98
CA HIS A 890 45.27 4.37 -23.34
C HIS A 890 45.22 3.99 -24.84
N GLN A 891 44.89 2.72 -25.15
CA GLN A 891 44.67 2.23 -26.51
C GLN A 891 43.17 2.12 -26.82
N TRP A 892 42.76 2.50 -28.02
CA TRP A 892 41.36 2.75 -28.38
C TRP A 892 41.01 2.15 -29.76
N SER A 893 39.99 1.28 -29.84
CA SER A 893 39.39 0.86 -31.11
C SER A 893 38.39 1.91 -31.61
N LEU A 894 38.48 2.27 -32.89
CA LEU A 894 37.52 3.14 -33.58
C LEU A 894 36.59 2.36 -34.54
N ASP A 895 36.93 1.10 -34.84
CA ASP A 895 36.22 0.22 -35.78
C ASP A 895 35.14 -0.65 -35.13
N GLY A 896 34.97 -0.58 -33.80
CA GLY A 896 33.98 -1.39 -33.06
C GLY A 896 34.38 -2.86 -32.99
N SER A 897 35.68 -3.12 -32.84
CA SER A 897 36.24 -4.48 -32.66
C SER A 897 37.51 -4.45 -31.79
N PRO A 898 37.48 -3.86 -30.58
CA PRO A 898 38.63 -3.83 -29.67
C PRO A 898 39.12 -5.23 -29.30
N SER A 899 40.43 -5.36 -29.17
CA SER A 899 41.05 -6.49 -28.48
C SER A 899 41.01 -6.32 -26.96
N ASP A 900 41.28 -7.40 -26.22
CA ASP A 900 41.35 -7.43 -24.75
C ASP A 900 42.38 -6.43 -24.14
N GLU A 901 43.21 -5.76 -24.95
CA GLU A 901 44.18 -4.73 -24.54
C GLU A 901 43.73 -3.28 -24.87
N GLU A 902 42.61 -3.10 -25.57
CA GLU A 902 42.06 -1.81 -26.06
C GLU A 902 40.69 -1.48 -25.43
N TYR A 903 40.34 -0.20 -25.34
CA TYR A 903 39.00 0.28 -24.99
C TYR A 903 38.14 0.50 -26.24
N ASP A 904 36.82 0.36 -26.12
CA ASP A 904 35.87 0.67 -27.20
C ASP A 904 35.51 2.16 -27.19
N PHE A 905 36.03 2.93 -28.15
CA PHE A 905 35.74 4.36 -28.23
C PHE A 905 34.25 4.66 -28.43
N ALA A 906 33.49 3.76 -29.05
CA ALA A 906 32.06 3.97 -29.29
C ALA A 906 31.22 3.74 -28.03
N ALA A 907 31.59 2.78 -27.17
CA ALA A 907 30.90 2.58 -25.89
C ALA A 907 31.11 3.78 -24.96
N THR A 908 32.37 4.14 -24.68
CA THR A 908 32.70 5.27 -23.81
C THR A 908 32.11 6.59 -24.32
N ALA A 909 32.11 6.84 -25.63
CA ALA A 909 31.49 8.05 -26.19
C ALA A 909 29.95 8.08 -26.03
N ILE A 910 29.26 6.93 -26.01
CA ILE A 910 27.82 6.86 -25.71
C ILE A 910 27.57 7.07 -24.22
N HIS A 911 28.35 6.41 -23.38
CA HIS A 911 28.34 6.51 -21.91
C HIS A 911 28.49 7.97 -21.46
N GLU A 912 29.56 8.64 -21.85
CA GLU A 912 29.86 10.00 -21.43
C GLU A 912 28.79 11.00 -21.90
N LEU A 913 28.38 10.93 -23.17
CA LEU A 913 27.32 11.80 -23.69
C LEU A 913 26.02 11.64 -22.88
N MET A 914 25.77 10.49 -22.26
CA MET A 914 24.58 10.28 -21.44
C MET A 914 24.60 11.08 -20.12
N HIS A 915 25.78 11.35 -19.53
CA HIS A 915 25.93 12.28 -18.42
C HIS A 915 25.54 13.71 -18.80
N ALA A 916 25.96 14.19 -19.99
CA ALA A 916 25.52 15.49 -20.52
C ALA A 916 24.01 15.55 -20.79
N PHE A 917 23.40 14.43 -21.17
CA PHE A 917 21.94 14.27 -21.31
C PHE A 917 21.22 14.16 -19.93
N GLY A 918 21.96 14.22 -18.82
CA GLY A 918 21.43 14.32 -17.48
C GLY A 918 21.15 12.98 -16.79
N PHE A 919 21.78 11.89 -17.25
CA PHE A 919 21.98 10.68 -16.45
C PHE A 919 23.21 10.93 -15.54
N LEU A 920 23.07 11.86 -14.61
CA LEU A 920 24.16 12.37 -13.76
C LEU A 920 23.57 12.87 -12.44
N SER A 921 24.17 12.47 -11.31
CA SER A 921 23.82 13.02 -10.01
C SER A 921 24.56 14.33 -9.75
N SER A 922 23.94 15.26 -9.02
CA SER A 922 24.61 16.48 -8.52
C SER A 922 25.14 16.34 -7.08
N LEU A 923 25.16 15.12 -6.55
CA LEU A 923 25.68 14.83 -5.21
C LEU A 923 27.22 14.86 -5.25
N GLY A 924 27.81 15.53 -4.26
CA GLY A 924 29.21 15.37 -3.87
C GLY A 924 29.34 14.39 -2.71
N GLY A 925 30.56 14.18 -2.22
CA GLY A 925 30.84 13.18 -1.19
C GLY A 925 30.19 13.46 0.18
N PRO A 926 30.32 12.48 1.11
CA PRO A 926 30.02 12.67 2.53
C PRO A 926 30.74 13.87 3.15
N GLU A 927 30.29 14.32 4.32
CA GLU A 927 30.93 15.40 5.10
C GLU A 927 30.96 16.77 4.39
N GLN A 928 29.79 17.17 3.86
CA GLN A 928 29.44 18.55 3.43
C GLN A 928 29.80 19.00 1.99
N GLU A 929 30.09 18.10 1.06
CA GLU A 929 30.13 18.47 -0.36
C GLU A 929 28.72 18.57 -0.98
N SER A 930 27.79 17.73 -0.53
CA SER A 930 26.40 17.68 -1.03
C SER A 930 25.45 18.79 -0.54
N VAL A 931 25.93 19.88 0.08
CA VAL A 931 25.08 20.86 0.80
C VAL A 931 24.23 21.77 -0.11
N GLY A 932 24.63 22.00 -1.36
CA GLY A 932 23.91 22.91 -2.27
C GLY A 932 22.57 22.37 -2.79
N ALA A 933 21.49 23.15 -2.68
CA ALA A 933 20.13 22.72 -3.06
C ALA A 933 19.82 22.66 -4.59
N ASN A 934 20.81 22.88 -5.46
CA ASN A 934 20.66 22.85 -6.92
C ASN A 934 20.86 21.42 -7.45
N ARG A 935 19.80 20.77 -7.94
CA ARG A 935 19.78 19.34 -8.29
C ARG A 935 19.50 19.06 -9.76
N SER A 936 19.93 17.91 -10.26
CA SER A 936 19.55 17.42 -11.59
C SER A 936 18.13 16.81 -11.56
N GLN A 937 17.51 16.53 -12.71
CA GLN A 937 16.26 15.75 -12.73
C GLN A 937 16.47 14.28 -12.35
N PHE A 938 17.70 13.77 -12.44
CA PHE A 938 18.04 12.41 -12.01
C PHE A 938 17.90 12.27 -10.49
N ASP A 939 18.49 13.23 -9.75
CA ASP A 939 18.44 13.30 -8.28
C ASP A 939 17.02 13.19 -7.72
N ARG A 940 16.04 13.76 -8.43
CA ARG A 940 14.61 13.76 -8.03
C ARG A 940 14.02 12.35 -7.83
N ASN A 941 14.62 11.34 -8.47
CA ASN A 941 14.20 9.95 -8.41
C ASN A 941 15.04 9.09 -7.45
N ILE A 942 16.08 9.64 -6.81
CA ILE A 942 16.92 8.88 -5.86
C ILE A 942 16.13 8.60 -4.57
N VAL A 943 16.15 7.33 -4.14
CA VAL A 943 15.48 6.83 -2.95
C VAL A 943 16.36 5.86 -2.16
N THR A 944 16.04 5.67 -0.89
CA THR A 944 16.60 4.58 -0.06
C THR A 944 16.01 3.23 -0.46
N VAL A 945 16.56 2.14 0.08
CA VAL A 945 16.01 0.77 -0.06
C VAL A 945 14.52 0.64 0.36
N ARG A 946 14.03 1.53 1.24
CA ARG A 946 12.61 1.59 1.66
C ARG A 946 11.73 2.46 0.75
N GLY A 947 12.29 3.01 -0.33
CA GLY A 947 11.62 3.95 -1.24
C GLY A 947 11.47 5.38 -0.71
N THR A 948 12.08 5.69 0.44
CA THR A 948 12.06 7.05 1.01
C THR A 948 12.92 7.98 0.17
N ARG A 949 12.43 9.19 -0.15
CA ARG A 949 13.26 10.22 -0.80
C ARG A 949 14.34 10.73 0.15
N VAL A 950 15.53 10.98 -0.38
CA VAL A 950 16.72 11.41 0.37
C VAL A 950 16.92 12.93 0.44
N PHE A 951 16.02 13.70 -0.17
CA PHE A 951 16.04 15.15 -0.24
C PHE A 951 14.83 15.78 0.47
N PHE A 952 15.05 16.91 1.14
CA PHE A 952 13.99 17.73 1.74
C PHE A 952 13.18 18.53 0.71
N LEU A 953 12.10 19.17 1.18
CA LEU A 953 11.30 20.14 0.43
C LEU A 953 12.15 21.34 0.00
N GLY A 954 12.69 21.28 -1.23
CA GLY A 954 13.59 22.29 -1.79
C GLY A 954 14.75 21.71 -2.60
N GLY A 955 15.06 20.41 -2.43
CA GLY A 955 16.25 19.77 -3.05
C GLY A 955 17.50 19.78 -2.17
N GLU A 956 17.38 20.26 -0.92
CA GLU A 956 18.42 20.13 0.10
C GLU A 956 18.66 18.66 0.46
N TRP A 957 19.93 18.30 0.65
CA TRP A 957 20.33 16.94 1.02
C TRP A 957 20.16 16.71 2.52
N ALA A 958 19.54 15.60 2.89
CA ALA A 958 19.47 15.18 4.28
C ALA A 958 20.76 14.43 4.66
N THR A 959 21.64 15.07 5.42
CA THR A 959 22.97 14.52 5.80
C THR A 959 22.93 13.24 6.64
N LEU A 960 21.75 12.85 7.16
CA LEU A 960 21.48 11.52 7.69
C LEU A 960 21.73 10.40 6.65
N ASN A 961 21.70 10.73 5.35
CA ASN A 961 21.96 9.81 4.25
C ASN A 961 23.43 9.82 3.78
N ASP A 962 24.34 10.63 4.37
CA ASP A 962 25.77 10.67 3.99
C ASP A 962 26.43 9.27 3.91
N PRO A 963 26.21 8.32 4.85
CA PRO A 963 26.77 6.96 4.75
C PRO A 963 26.31 6.21 3.48
N LYS A 964 25.08 6.48 3.02
CA LYS A 964 24.45 5.76 1.90
C LYS A 964 25.08 6.09 0.55
N LEU A 965 25.78 7.23 0.45
CA LEU A 965 26.57 7.61 -0.72
C LEU A 965 27.72 6.62 -0.97
N ILE A 966 28.26 6.01 0.10
CA ILE A 966 29.33 5.01 0.06
C ILE A 966 28.85 3.59 0.42
N GLY A 967 27.54 3.36 0.34
CA GLY A 967 26.90 2.06 0.58
C GLY A 967 26.73 1.68 2.07
N GLU A 968 27.24 2.47 3.01
CA GLU A 968 27.04 2.27 4.44
C GLU A 968 25.58 2.59 4.86
N ASP A 969 25.06 1.84 5.82
CA ASP A 969 23.63 1.84 6.20
C ASP A 969 22.66 1.65 5.00
N GLY A 970 23.13 0.96 3.95
CA GLY A 970 22.36 0.57 2.78
C GLY A 970 22.43 1.56 1.62
N ALA A 971 22.76 1.01 0.44
CA ALA A 971 22.87 1.71 -0.84
C ALA A 971 21.63 2.52 -1.24
N LEU A 972 21.84 3.41 -2.22
CA LEU A 972 20.79 4.23 -2.84
C LEU A 972 20.35 3.66 -4.19
N TYR A 973 19.13 4.01 -4.58
CA TYR A 973 18.46 3.43 -5.74
C TYR A 973 17.79 4.51 -6.59
N PHE A 974 17.68 4.28 -7.90
CA PHE A 974 16.83 5.06 -8.78
C PHE A 974 15.40 4.51 -8.72
N GLY A 975 14.52 5.25 -8.06
CA GLY A 975 13.10 4.92 -7.84
C GLY A 975 12.15 5.46 -8.93
N GLY A 976 12.66 5.71 -10.14
CA GLY A 976 11.84 6.13 -11.28
C GLY A 976 10.83 5.04 -11.68
N ARG A 977 9.59 5.43 -12.00
CA ARG A 977 8.48 4.48 -12.18
C ARG A 977 8.66 3.62 -13.43
N ASN A 978 9.19 4.17 -14.52
CA ASN A 978 9.45 3.41 -15.73
C ASN A 978 10.64 2.45 -15.48
N ALA A 979 11.71 2.94 -14.85
CA ALA A 979 12.90 2.16 -14.54
C ALA A 979 12.60 0.98 -13.61
N VAL A 980 11.81 1.19 -12.54
CA VAL A 980 11.31 0.15 -11.65
C VAL A 980 10.44 -0.88 -12.41
N ALA A 981 9.65 -0.45 -13.38
CA ALA A 981 8.85 -1.36 -14.21
C ALA A 981 9.72 -2.24 -15.13
N ALA A 982 10.74 -1.65 -15.78
CA ALA A 982 11.70 -2.37 -16.60
C ALA A 982 12.57 -3.34 -15.78
N ASN A 983 12.94 -2.95 -14.55
CA ASN A 983 13.65 -3.76 -13.57
C ASN A 983 12.73 -4.76 -12.83
N GLY A 984 11.68 -5.28 -13.49
CA GLY A 984 10.81 -6.34 -12.98
C GLY A 984 9.93 -5.99 -11.77
N GLY A 985 9.78 -4.72 -11.43
CA GLY A 985 9.08 -4.24 -10.22
C GLY A 985 10.01 -3.97 -9.02
N TYR A 986 11.32 -4.00 -9.23
CA TYR A 986 12.33 -3.77 -8.20
C TYR A 986 13.01 -2.40 -8.35
N LEU A 987 13.46 -1.82 -7.23
CA LEU A 987 14.28 -0.61 -7.23
C LEU A 987 15.62 -0.86 -7.96
N VAL A 988 16.06 0.12 -8.74
CA VAL A 988 17.26 0.04 -9.57
C VAL A 988 18.48 0.45 -8.73
N PRO A 989 19.43 -0.45 -8.42
CA PRO A 989 20.56 -0.10 -7.57
C PRO A 989 21.52 0.85 -8.29
N LEU A 990 21.94 1.91 -7.60
CA LEU A 990 22.96 2.85 -8.08
C LEU A 990 24.33 2.48 -7.52
N PHE A 991 25.38 2.92 -8.22
CA PHE A 991 26.76 2.73 -7.81
C PHE A 991 27.10 3.57 -6.57
N THR A 992 27.13 2.90 -5.41
CA THR A 992 27.56 3.45 -4.12
C THR A 992 28.78 2.67 -3.60
N PRO A 993 29.99 2.93 -4.15
CA PRO A 993 31.21 2.23 -3.76
C PRO A 993 31.65 2.57 -2.33
N ALA A 994 32.40 1.66 -1.68
CA ALA A 994 32.86 1.83 -0.30
C ALA A 994 33.83 3.02 -0.08
N GLU A 995 34.43 3.55 -1.15
CA GLU A 995 35.17 4.81 -1.17
C GLU A 995 34.54 5.74 -2.22
N TRP A 996 34.23 6.98 -1.86
CA TRP A 996 33.56 7.92 -2.77
C TRP A 996 34.44 8.26 -3.98
N SER A 997 33.98 7.85 -5.17
CA SER A 997 34.55 8.23 -6.45
C SER A 997 33.78 9.43 -7.01
N GLN A 998 34.45 10.59 -7.10
CA GLN A 998 33.83 11.83 -7.56
C GLN A 998 33.45 11.74 -9.05
N GLY A 999 32.22 12.16 -9.39
CA GLY A 999 31.64 12.02 -10.72
C GLY A 999 30.95 10.67 -10.92
N SER A 1000 31.62 9.57 -10.61
CA SER A 1000 31.11 8.21 -10.85
C SER A 1000 30.09 7.73 -9.83
N SER A 1001 30.30 8.00 -8.54
CA SER A 1001 29.35 7.62 -7.48
C SER A 1001 28.00 8.29 -7.69
N MET A 1002 26.90 7.58 -7.43
CA MET A 1002 25.51 8.03 -7.67
C MET A 1002 25.10 8.31 -9.13
N SER A 1003 26.03 8.47 -10.06
CA SER A 1003 25.74 8.71 -11.49
C SER A 1003 25.61 7.43 -12.32
N HIS A 1004 26.03 6.29 -11.78
CA HIS A 1004 26.07 4.99 -12.45
C HIS A 1004 25.10 3.96 -11.88
N LEU A 1005 24.82 2.93 -12.68
CA LEU A 1005 24.20 1.68 -12.27
C LEU A 1005 25.21 0.81 -11.52
N ASP A 1006 24.70 -0.01 -10.60
CA ASP A 1006 25.54 -0.78 -9.67
C ASP A 1006 26.32 -1.94 -10.32
N ASP A 1007 27.65 -1.87 -10.20
CA ASP A 1007 28.60 -2.84 -10.79
C ASP A 1007 28.62 -4.23 -10.14
N ASP A 1008 28.05 -4.42 -8.93
CA ASP A 1008 27.83 -5.78 -8.38
C ASP A 1008 26.57 -6.43 -8.99
N THR A 1009 25.56 -5.61 -9.31
CA THR A 1009 24.25 -6.05 -9.78
C THR A 1009 24.27 -6.37 -11.28
N TYR A 1010 24.80 -5.45 -12.10
CA TYR A 1010 24.71 -5.52 -13.55
C TYR A 1010 26.04 -5.99 -14.16
N THR A 1011 26.21 -7.31 -14.28
CA THR A 1011 27.49 -7.95 -14.62
C THR A 1011 27.39 -8.98 -15.75
N GLY A 1012 28.52 -9.21 -16.43
CA GLY A 1012 28.64 -10.22 -17.48
C GLY A 1012 27.70 -9.98 -18.67
N ASP A 1013 26.90 -10.98 -19.02
CA ASP A 1013 25.89 -10.88 -20.09
C ASP A 1013 24.79 -9.82 -19.81
N ASP A 1014 24.70 -9.29 -18.58
CA ASP A 1014 23.76 -8.23 -18.17
C ASP A 1014 24.46 -6.91 -17.76
N HIS A 1015 25.71 -6.69 -18.21
CA HIS A 1015 26.38 -5.38 -18.15
C HIS A 1015 25.63 -4.33 -19.00
N LYS A 1016 25.65 -3.07 -18.57
CA LYS A 1016 24.92 -1.93 -19.15
C LYS A 1016 25.92 -0.86 -19.62
N ILE A 1017 25.47 0.08 -20.45
CA ILE A 1017 26.33 1.21 -20.83
C ILE A 1017 26.61 2.08 -19.59
N MET A 1018 25.58 2.35 -18.77
CA MET A 1018 25.73 3.19 -17.58
C MET A 1018 26.25 2.45 -16.33
N ASN A 1019 26.96 1.34 -16.47
CA ASN A 1019 27.80 0.77 -15.40
C ASN A 1019 29.05 1.65 -15.16
N SER A 1020 29.62 1.70 -13.96
CA SER A 1020 30.75 2.60 -13.68
C SER A 1020 32.09 2.10 -14.21
N SER A 1021 32.22 0.77 -14.37
CA SER A 1021 33.42 0.15 -14.91
C SER A 1021 33.22 -0.27 -16.37
N GLU A 1022 33.77 0.53 -17.30
CA GLU A 1022 34.06 0.07 -18.66
C GLU A 1022 35.43 -0.62 -18.70
N GLY A 1023 35.40 -1.92 -19.02
CA GLY A 1023 36.61 -2.73 -19.19
C GLY A 1023 37.25 -2.59 -20.58
N LYS A 1024 38.42 -3.20 -20.74
CA LYS A 1024 39.03 -3.42 -22.05
C LYS A 1024 38.39 -4.60 -22.79
N GLY A 1025 38.42 -4.57 -24.12
CA GLY A 1025 37.74 -5.50 -25.00
C GLY A 1025 36.33 -5.03 -25.40
N PRO A 1026 35.52 -5.90 -26.03
CA PRO A 1026 34.22 -5.52 -26.58
C PRO A 1026 33.20 -5.12 -25.51
N ALA A 1027 32.71 -3.88 -25.58
CA ALA A 1027 31.69 -3.32 -24.70
C ALA A 1027 30.31 -3.24 -25.38
N THR A 1028 29.26 -2.96 -24.60
CA THR A 1028 27.92 -2.76 -25.16
C THR A 1028 27.74 -1.34 -25.71
N THR A 1029 27.07 -1.23 -26.86
CA THR A 1029 26.83 0.02 -27.61
C THR A 1029 25.34 0.20 -27.97
N VAL A 1030 24.47 -0.55 -27.29
CA VAL A 1030 23.01 -0.53 -27.43
C VAL A 1030 22.38 -0.49 -26.04
N PHE A 1031 21.49 0.47 -25.78
CA PHE A 1031 20.82 0.60 -24.49
C PHE A 1031 19.90 -0.58 -24.20
N SER A 1032 19.87 -0.99 -22.93
CA SER A 1032 18.83 -1.87 -22.40
C SER A 1032 17.50 -1.13 -22.24
N GLU A 1033 16.39 -1.88 -22.15
CA GLU A 1033 15.09 -1.31 -21.78
C GLU A 1033 15.11 -0.62 -20.40
N LEU A 1034 16.03 -0.99 -19.51
CA LEU A 1034 16.21 -0.33 -18.22
C LEU A 1034 16.75 1.09 -18.39
N GLU A 1035 17.79 1.29 -19.19
CA GLU A 1035 18.38 2.61 -19.43
C GLU A 1035 17.42 3.51 -20.22
N LEU A 1036 16.74 2.95 -21.24
CA LEU A 1036 15.66 3.64 -21.93
C LEU A 1036 14.51 4.01 -20.98
N ALA A 1037 14.19 3.17 -20.00
CA ALA A 1037 13.18 3.49 -19.00
C ALA A 1037 13.62 4.58 -18.01
N ILE A 1038 14.90 4.63 -17.60
CA ILE A 1038 15.46 5.75 -16.84
C ILE A 1038 15.33 7.05 -17.65
N LEU A 1039 15.62 7.03 -18.96
CA LEU A 1039 15.42 8.20 -19.83
C LEU A 1039 13.94 8.62 -19.92
N ARG A 1040 13.00 7.67 -19.95
CA ARG A 1040 11.55 7.94 -19.85
C ARG A 1040 11.19 8.63 -18.51
N ASP A 1041 11.84 8.27 -17.39
CA ASP A 1041 11.65 8.92 -16.08
C ASP A 1041 12.31 10.31 -15.97
N LEU A 1042 13.40 10.58 -16.69
CA LEU A 1042 13.93 11.94 -16.91
C LEU A 1042 13.03 12.80 -17.81
N GLY A 1043 11.97 12.20 -18.37
CA GLY A 1043 10.96 12.85 -19.20
C GLY A 1043 11.24 12.80 -20.70
N TYR A 1044 12.25 12.05 -21.15
CA TYR A 1044 12.51 11.85 -22.56
C TYR A 1044 11.49 10.95 -23.23
N HIS A 1045 11.24 11.23 -24.50
CA HIS A 1045 10.57 10.33 -25.41
C HIS A 1045 11.64 9.56 -26.19
N VAL A 1046 11.87 8.29 -25.84
CA VAL A 1046 12.93 7.46 -26.45
C VAL A 1046 12.40 6.19 -27.12
N VAL A 1047 13.19 5.65 -28.04
CA VAL A 1047 12.91 4.42 -28.82
C VAL A 1047 14.14 3.53 -28.91
N MET A 1048 13.94 2.26 -29.26
CA MET A 1048 14.95 1.46 -29.95
C MET A 1048 14.88 1.75 -31.46
N PRO A 1049 15.99 2.05 -32.15
CA PRO A 1049 15.99 2.17 -33.62
C PRO A 1049 15.87 0.79 -34.29
N GLU A 1050 15.20 0.71 -35.46
CA GLU A 1050 14.91 -0.55 -36.18
C GLU A 1050 16.16 -1.32 -36.65
N SER A 1051 17.33 -0.67 -36.67
CA SER A 1051 18.61 -1.29 -36.96
C SER A 1051 19.72 -0.53 -36.21
N PRO A 1052 19.99 -0.89 -34.94
CA PRO A 1052 21.04 -0.25 -34.16
C PRO A 1052 22.37 -0.34 -34.92
N PRO A 1053 23.06 0.78 -35.22
CA PRO A 1053 24.16 0.79 -36.19
C PRO A 1053 25.38 -0.04 -35.78
N TYR A 1054 25.48 -0.38 -34.48
CA TYR A 1054 26.54 -1.23 -33.90
C TYR A 1054 26.07 -2.67 -33.58
N GLY A 1055 24.81 -3.02 -33.86
CA GLY A 1055 24.10 -4.21 -33.39
C GLY A 1055 24.46 -5.58 -34.01
N MET A 1056 25.73 -5.83 -34.35
CA MET A 1056 26.16 -7.08 -35.03
C MET A 1056 26.24 -8.33 -34.12
N ALA A 1057 25.73 -8.28 -32.88
CA ALA A 1057 25.76 -9.37 -31.91
C ALA A 1057 24.44 -10.17 -31.75
N LEU A 1058 23.28 -9.62 -32.14
CA LEU A 1058 21.97 -10.13 -31.67
C LEU A 1058 21.51 -11.49 -32.25
N LEU A 1059 22.21 -12.04 -33.25
CA LEU A 1059 21.80 -13.27 -33.96
C LEU A 1059 22.05 -14.59 -33.21
N GLY A 1060 22.57 -14.55 -31.97
CA GLY A 1060 22.99 -15.75 -31.23
C GLY A 1060 21.86 -16.66 -30.72
N PHE A 1061 20.75 -16.11 -30.23
CA PHE A 1061 19.87 -16.85 -29.29
C PHE A 1061 18.55 -17.41 -29.85
N LEU A 1062 18.05 -16.95 -31.01
CA LEU A 1062 16.67 -17.23 -31.41
C LEU A 1062 16.38 -18.60 -32.07
N PHE A 1063 17.39 -19.44 -32.36
CA PHE A 1063 17.19 -20.66 -33.19
C PHE A 1063 17.97 -21.94 -32.81
N LEU A 1064 17.86 -22.43 -31.55
CA LEU A 1064 18.31 -23.81 -31.23
C LEU A 1064 17.41 -24.70 -30.35
N ALA A 1065 16.17 -24.30 -30.05
CA ALA A 1065 15.19 -25.12 -29.32
C ALA A 1065 14.59 -26.29 -30.16
N ARG A 1066 15.42 -27.19 -30.69
CA ARG A 1066 14.96 -28.34 -31.50
C ARG A 1066 14.82 -29.61 -30.63
N PRO A 1067 13.61 -30.18 -30.48
CA PRO A 1067 13.36 -31.22 -29.46
C PRO A 1067 14.08 -32.54 -29.77
N ARG A 1068 15.05 -32.91 -28.92
CA ARG A 1068 15.67 -34.23 -28.95
C ARG A 1068 14.76 -35.28 -28.29
N ARG A 1069 14.41 -36.30 -29.08
CA ARG A 1069 13.53 -37.42 -28.66
C ARG A 1069 14.03 -38.12 -27.40
N LYS A 1070 13.08 -38.52 -26.54
CA LYS A 1070 13.28 -39.59 -25.54
C LYS A 1070 13.46 -40.94 -26.26
N ASP A 1071 14.70 -41.36 -26.47
CA ASP A 1071 14.99 -42.78 -26.78
C ASP A 1071 15.03 -43.60 -25.48
N LYS A 1072 14.31 -44.73 -25.48
CA LYS A 1072 14.31 -45.69 -24.37
C LYS A 1072 15.35 -46.77 -24.63
N SER A 1073 16.32 -46.93 -23.73
CA SER A 1073 17.06 -48.19 -23.61
C SER A 1073 17.34 -48.52 -22.14
N VAL A 1074 17.38 -49.81 -21.82
CA VAL A 1074 17.41 -50.36 -20.46
C VAL A 1074 18.70 -51.14 -20.24
N SER A 1075 19.30 -50.99 -19.06
CA SER A 1075 20.49 -51.70 -18.56
C SER A 1075 21.81 -51.38 -19.29
N ARG A 1076 22.99 -51.52 -18.66
CA ARG A 1076 23.31 -52.18 -17.36
C ARG A 1076 24.08 -51.26 -16.42
#